data_AF-A0A6B9ZNE2-F1
#
_entry.id   AF-A0A6B9ZNE2-F1
#
_cell.length_a   1.000
_cell.length_b   1.000
_cell.length_c   1.000
_cell.angle_alpha   90.00
_cell.angle_beta   90.00
_cell.angle_gamma   90.00
#
_symmetry.space_group_name_H-M   'P 1'
#
loop_
_entity.id
_entity.type
_entity.pdbx_description
1 polymer ?
#
loop_
_entity_poly.entity_id
_entity_poly.type
_entity_poly.pdbx_seq_one_letter_code
_entity_poly.pdbx_strand_id
1 'polypeptide(L)'
;MRKLLLALTMCCAYGVSHAQENPQWLRYPAISPDGKTIAFGYKGDIYRVDANGGVAIPVTIHEAHDMMPVWSHDGKYLAFASDRYGNFDVFVMPASGGTPVRLTYNSAGDFPYDFTPDNKQVLYGSSRNAPAASVRFSSGLFANLYTVPVTGGRSLLVTAAGAENAHYNAKGTQIIFQDRKGYEDPWRKHHVSAVTRDIWVYDIAAKSYKQVSGYEGEDREPLFSGDNDIFYLSEKGGIAQNIFKASATDKSKMQQLTRFEKNPVRHLSKSDDNLLCFTWNGEIYTMKEGQQPKKLAVQVFNDGRSSVTKPIPVTGNVTEFAMRPDGKEMAFVARGEVFVTSVEGNLTKRITNTPQQERSVAWSPDGKKLVYAAERNGNWDVYQTTIVRSEEPYFFASTLLKEEPLIATEAEEFQPVFSPDGKEIAFVEDRNVLRVYNIASKKSRTLLPAGRNFSYSDGDWEFAWSPDSKWIVTDDHQGYFNVTNAGIIPADGKGQTIYPVLSGFGENNTKWAADGKIMTWLSDRDGRRGLARQGSREVDVFGVFFDQEAYDRFKLSKDEFNLLKEKEDSSKKKDTTAAKKDSAAPKKPFNPDFSNLDSRTVRFTINSASIGDYVLNSDASKIFYMAAFEKGYDLWVTEPRTGETKILAKLGGSPGSIALSKDGNTLFVSNRGSVVKVDASSGKITPVTISTEFVLDQEAERRYIYEHAWKQVIDKFYAPAELKQIGWEAYAKNYERFLPYISNNYDFQELLSELLGELNASHTGGRFYSSRSDGDNTAALGLLYDETYTSNGLKVDEVIAGGPFDKAFSKLRKGNIIERIDGEEVTAQKDWAVFLNRKTGNNVLVSIYDPATSKRWDESVKPISNGEESSLMYKRWVNNMRNMVDKLSGGKVGYVHVQGMNDASYRSVYDEVMGKNREKQALIVDTRFNGGGWLHDDLYNFLGGKAYMNFAPQGQRTKAYEPQTRWTRPSCVLMGEGNYSDAHIFPFIYKQDNLGKLIGMPVAGTGTAVWWERQIDQSLVFGIPMVATFGKTGDHPLENMQLEPDIRVPLRYEDAFSGKDNQLEAAVTEMLKEIK
;
A
#
# COMPACT_ATOMS: atom_id res chain seq x y z
N MET A 1 -49.45 -51.46 37.48
CA MET A 1 -48.08 -51.25 36.97
C MET A 1 -48.03 -49.81 36.47
N ARG A 2 -47.63 -48.82 37.30
CA ARG A 2 -46.24 -48.37 37.49
C ARG A 2 -45.45 -48.39 36.17
N LYS A 3 -45.12 -47.18 35.67
CA LYS A 3 -44.41 -46.83 34.43
C LYS A 3 -45.28 -46.54 33.19
N LEU A 4 -46.13 -45.51 33.20
CA LEU A 4 -46.64 -44.89 31.95
C LEU A 4 -47.45 -43.61 32.24
N LEU A 5 -46.87 -42.58 32.88
CA LEU A 5 -47.46 -41.22 32.94
C LEU A 5 -46.51 -40.19 33.60
N LEU A 6 -45.21 -40.27 33.27
CA LEU A 6 -44.19 -39.32 33.73
C LEU A 6 -43.20 -38.99 32.59
N ALA A 7 -43.65 -39.11 31.34
CA ALA A 7 -42.87 -38.91 30.13
C ALA A 7 -43.46 -37.81 29.22
N LEU A 8 -44.32 -36.92 29.73
CA LEU A 8 -44.96 -35.87 28.94
C LEU A 8 -44.84 -34.45 29.51
N THR A 9 -43.90 -34.22 30.44
CA THR A 9 -43.65 -32.89 31.02
C THR A 9 -42.16 -32.53 31.14
N MET A 10 -41.32 -33.08 30.25
CA MET A 10 -39.88 -32.78 30.24
C MET A 10 -39.31 -32.70 28.80
N CYS A 11 -40.04 -32.09 27.86
CA CYS A 11 -39.54 -31.83 26.49
C CYS A 11 -39.92 -30.44 25.96
N CYS A 12 -40.04 -29.43 26.83
CA CYS A 12 -40.20 -28.03 26.42
C CYS A 12 -39.28 -27.12 27.23
N ALA A 13 -37.97 -27.22 26.96
CA ALA A 13 -37.00 -26.19 27.25
C ALA A 13 -35.75 -26.40 26.38
N TYR A 14 -35.92 -26.37 25.05
CA TYR A 14 -34.81 -25.94 24.18
C TYR A 14 -34.72 -24.41 24.34
N GLY A 15 -34.13 -23.99 25.45
CA GLY A 15 -33.61 -22.64 25.59
C GLY A 15 -32.34 -22.57 24.75
N VAL A 16 -32.40 -21.88 23.62
CA VAL A 16 -31.20 -21.43 22.91
C VAL A 16 -30.49 -20.46 23.84
N SER A 17 -29.52 -20.98 24.59
CA SER A 17 -28.58 -20.22 25.40
C SER A 17 -27.28 -20.10 24.63
N HIS A 18 -27.20 -19.15 23.69
CA HIS A 18 -25.90 -18.64 23.24
C HIS A 18 -25.52 -17.47 24.14
N ALA A 19 -25.03 -17.77 25.33
CA ALA A 19 -24.22 -16.82 26.10
C ALA A 19 -22.76 -16.98 25.63
N GLN A 20 -22.13 -15.90 25.16
CA GLN A 20 -20.72 -15.89 24.82
C GLN A 20 -19.91 -15.91 26.14
N GLU A 21 -19.61 -17.09 26.67
CA GLU A 21 -19.08 -17.21 28.04
C GLU A 21 -17.65 -16.69 28.25
N ASN A 22 -16.87 -16.36 27.20
CA ASN A 22 -15.55 -15.70 27.34
C ASN A 22 -15.18 -14.87 26.08
N PRO A 23 -15.26 -13.53 26.11
CA PRO A 23 -14.77 -12.69 25.01
C PRO A 23 -13.25 -12.79 24.88
N GLN A 24 -12.75 -12.73 23.65
CA GLN A 24 -11.33 -12.70 23.30
C GLN A 24 -11.02 -11.46 22.45
N TRP A 25 -9.74 -11.25 22.14
CA TRP A 25 -9.26 -10.08 21.39
C TRP A 25 -9.65 -8.74 22.04
N LEU A 26 -9.62 -8.71 23.38
CA LEU A 26 -9.83 -7.48 24.15
C LEU A 26 -8.64 -6.55 23.91
N ARG A 27 -8.88 -5.29 23.56
CA ARG A 27 -7.83 -4.32 23.18
C ARG A 27 -7.76 -3.17 24.18
N TYR A 28 -6.57 -2.59 24.32
CA TYR A 28 -6.32 -1.36 25.06
C TYR A 28 -6.96 -1.27 26.48
N PRO A 29 -6.81 -2.27 27.36
CA PRO A 29 -7.31 -2.16 28.73
C PRO A 29 -6.59 -1.05 29.52
N ALA A 30 -7.39 -0.19 30.13
CA ALA A 30 -6.96 0.85 31.04
C ALA A 30 -7.62 0.65 32.40
N ILE A 31 -6.83 0.43 33.45
CA ILE A 31 -7.34 0.33 34.82
C ILE A 31 -7.52 1.72 35.45
N SER A 32 -8.58 1.89 36.23
CA SER A 32 -8.90 3.14 36.93
C SER A 32 -7.84 3.48 37.99
N PRO A 33 -7.67 4.77 38.33
CA PRO A 33 -6.69 5.19 39.35
C PRO A 33 -6.88 4.50 40.70
N ASP A 34 -8.13 4.26 41.10
CA ASP A 34 -8.48 3.55 42.34
C ASP A 34 -8.34 2.03 42.27
N GLY A 35 -7.97 1.47 41.12
CA GLY A 35 -7.75 0.05 40.90
C GLY A 35 -9.00 -0.83 40.85
N LYS A 36 -10.21 -0.25 40.78
CA LYS A 36 -11.48 -1.01 40.91
C LYS A 36 -12.19 -1.29 39.60
N THR A 37 -11.92 -0.54 38.53
CA THR A 37 -12.63 -0.67 37.26
C THR A 37 -11.64 -0.67 36.10
N ILE A 38 -11.91 -1.48 35.07
CA ILE A 38 -11.10 -1.52 33.86
C ILE A 38 -11.99 -1.09 32.68
N ALA A 39 -11.51 -0.14 31.89
CA ALA A 39 -12.08 0.20 30.59
C ALA A 39 -11.28 -0.51 29.48
N PHE A 40 -11.91 -1.00 28.42
CA PHE A 40 -11.21 -1.68 27.33
C PHE A 40 -12.01 -1.61 26.02
N GLY A 41 -11.34 -1.76 24.88
CA GLY A 41 -11.94 -1.87 23.56
C GLY A 41 -12.35 -3.30 23.22
N TYR A 42 -13.54 -3.47 22.63
CA TYR A 42 -14.04 -4.74 22.09
C TYR A 42 -15.01 -4.47 20.94
N LYS A 43 -14.73 -5.06 19.77
CA LYS A 43 -15.55 -4.91 18.54
C LYS A 43 -15.82 -3.45 18.13
N GLY A 44 -14.83 -2.57 18.36
CA GLY A 44 -14.92 -1.13 18.03
C GLY A 44 -15.70 -0.27 19.03
N ASP A 45 -16.05 -0.81 20.20
CA ASP A 45 -16.65 -0.07 21.30
C ASP A 45 -15.82 -0.17 22.57
N ILE A 46 -16.02 0.77 23.49
CA ILE A 46 -15.40 0.78 24.81
C ILE A 46 -16.38 0.19 25.81
N TYR A 47 -15.89 -0.72 26.65
CA TYR A 47 -16.60 -1.38 27.74
C TYR A 47 -15.93 -1.07 29.07
N ARG A 48 -16.68 -1.17 30.18
CA ARG A 48 -16.14 -1.23 31.54
C ARG A 48 -16.38 -2.61 32.15
N VAL A 49 -15.51 -3.05 33.06
CA VAL A 49 -15.73 -4.19 33.95
C VAL A 49 -15.10 -3.93 35.34
N ASP A 50 -15.58 -4.59 36.39
CA ASP A 50 -14.91 -4.58 37.70
C ASP A 50 -13.51 -5.22 37.59
N ALA A 51 -12.52 -4.70 38.32
CA ALA A 51 -11.15 -5.19 38.30
C ALA A 51 -11.00 -6.62 38.86
N ASN A 52 -12.03 -7.16 39.52
CA ASN A 52 -12.12 -8.56 39.92
C ASN A 52 -12.80 -9.46 38.88
N GLY A 53 -13.36 -8.89 37.82
CA GLY A 53 -14.05 -9.57 36.73
C GLY A 53 -15.57 -9.52 36.88
N GLY A 54 -16.26 -10.21 35.97
CA GLY A 54 -17.72 -10.26 35.88
C GLY A 54 -18.24 -9.64 34.59
N VAL A 55 -19.42 -9.04 34.68
CA VAL A 55 -20.14 -8.52 33.52
C VAL A 55 -19.57 -7.18 33.06
N ALA A 56 -19.16 -7.13 31.80
CA ALA A 56 -18.74 -5.91 31.15
C ALA A 56 -19.94 -5.14 30.56
N ILE A 57 -19.92 -3.82 30.69
CA ILE A 57 -20.99 -2.91 30.26
C ILE A 57 -20.45 -1.98 29.17
N PRO A 58 -21.08 -1.89 27.99
CA PRO A 58 -20.67 -0.94 26.96
C PRO A 58 -20.87 0.50 27.45
N VAL A 59 -19.88 1.35 27.22
CA VAL A 59 -19.95 2.80 27.51
C VAL A 59 -20.00 3.64 26.24
N THR A 60 -19.61 3.06 25.10
CA THR A 60 -19.90 3.62 23.77
C THR A 60 -20.74 2.64 22.95
N ILE A 61 -21.61 3.18 22.10
CA ILE A 61 -22.41 2.46 21.11
C ILE A 61 -22.62 3.41 19.90
N HIS A 62 -21.74 3.35 18.91
CA HIS A 62 -21.74 4.13 17.68
C HIS A 62 -21.01 3.44 16.52
N GLU A 63 -21.52 3.41 15.28
CA GLU A 63 -20.91 2.74 14.08
C GLU A 63 -19.41 2.98 13.80
N ALA A 64 -18.84 4.00 14.44
CA ALA A 64 -17.43 4.33 14.39
C ALA A 64 -16.60 3.32 15.21
N HIS A 65 -15.29 3.38 15.05
CA HIS A 65 -14.34 2.66 15.88
C HIS A 65 -13.88 3.55 17.04
N ASP A 66 -14.28 3.19 18.26
CA ASP A 66 -13.87 3.84 19.51
C ASP A 66 -12.78 2.99 20.20
N MET A 67 -11.60 3.57 20.47
CA MET A 67 -10.45 2.83 21.00
C MET A 67 -9.54 3.66 21.93
N MET A 68 -8.55 3.00 22.53
CA MET A 68 -7.55 3.60 23.43
C MET A 68 -8.17 4.44 24.58
N PRO A 69 -9.01 3.84 25.45
CA PRO A 69 -9.56 4.56 26.59
C PRO A 69 -8.47 4.96 27.59
N VAL A 70 -8.56 6.16 28.13
CA VAL A 70 -7.65 6.70 29.16
C VAL A 70 -8.49 7.30 30.28
N TRP A 71 -8.17 6.99 31.54
CA TRP A 71 -8.85 7.53 32.71
C TRP A 71 -8.30 8.90 33.11
N SER A 72 -9.17 9.80 33.56
CA SER A 72 -8.72 10.94 34.37
C SER A 72 -8.16 10.44 35.70
N HIS A 73 -7.18 11.15 36.26
CA HIS A 73 -6.54 10.80 37.55
C HIS A 73 -7.51 10.81 38.74
N ASP A 74 -8.67 11.46 38.60
CA ASP A 74 -9.74 11.41 39.60
C ASP A 74 -10.80 10.32 39.34
N GLY A 75 -10.64 9.52 38.27
CA GLY A 75 -11.51 8.42 37.88
C GLY A 75 -12.89 8.83 37.34
N LYS A 76 -13.16 10.13 37.15
CA LYS A 76 -14.49 10.63 36.76
C LYS A 76 -14.74 10.66 35.26
N TYR A 77 -13.71 10.69 34.44
CA TYR A 77 -13.83 10.82 32.98
C TYR A 77 -13.00 9.77 32.24
N LEU A 78 -13.43 9.48 31.02
CA LEU A 78 -12.68 8.70 30.04
C LEU A 78 -12.44 9.57 28.81
N ALA A 79 -11.18 9.66 28.38
CA ALA A 79 -10.82 10.11 27.04
C ALA A 79 -10.62 8.90 26.12
N PHE A 80 -10.93 9.04 24.82
CA PHE A 80 -10.74 7.98 23.84
C PHE A 80 -10.61 8.53 22.41
N ALA A 81 -10.03 7.74 21.51
CA ALA A 81 -9.94 8.05 20.09
C ALA A 81 -11.16 7.51 19.34
N SER A 82 -11.72 8.28 18.40
CA SER A 82 -12.88 7.87 17.61
C SER A 82 -12.86 8.39 16.18
N ASP A 83 -13.18 7.54 15.20
CA ASP A 83 -13.17 7.89 13.76
C ASP A 83 -14.52 8.42 13.22
N ARG A 84 -15.44 8.84 14.10
CA ARG A 84 -16.81 9.32 13.78
C ARG A 84 -16.87 10.36 12.67
N TYR A 85 -15.81 11.13 12.47
CA TYR A 85 -15.71 12.18 11.48
C TYR A 85 -14.64 11.92 10.40
N GLY A 86 -14.24 10.66 10.18
CA GLY A 86 -13.36 10.24 9.08
C GLY A 86 -11.88 10.06 9.45
N ASN A 87 -11.42 10.69 10.52
CA ASN A 87 -10.13 10.48 11.17
C ASN A 87 -10.34 10.28 12.68
N PHE A 88 -9.36 9.72 13.37
CA PHE A 88 -9.41 9.63 14.83
C PHE A 88 -9.27 11.03 15.44
N ASP A 89 -10.29 11.46 16.17
CA ASP A 89 -10.26 12.63 17.05
C ASP A 89 -10.32 12.19 18.51
N VAL A 90 -9.89 13.08 19.42
CA VAL A 90 -10.02 12.86 20.87
C VAL A 90 -11.42 13.22 21.33
N PHE A 91 -12.07 12.31 22.04
CA PHE A 91 -13.34 12.52 22.72
C PHE A 91 -13.18 12.34 24.23
N VAL A 92 -14.04 12.99 25.00
CA VAL A 92 -14.14 12.79 26.45
C VAL A 92 -15.59 12.56 26.87
N MET A 93 -15.80 11.70 27.86
CA MET A 93 -17.12 11.45 28.45
C MET A 93 -17.02 11.13 29.94
N PRO A 94 -18.11 11.23 30.72
CA PRO A 94 -18.14 10.71 32.07
C PRO A 94 -17.76 9.23 32.08
N ALA A 95 -16.94 8.81 33.05
CA ALA A 95 -16.52 7.43 33.16
C ALA A 95 -17.71 6.49 33.36
N SER A 96 -18.85 6.95 33.90
CA SER A 96 -20.12 6.23 34.02
C SER A 96 -20.86 5.99 32.69
N GLY A 97 -20.34 6.50 31.57
CA GLY A 97 -21.05 6.58 30.29
C GLY A 97 -21.85 7.87 30.16
N GLY A 98 -22.29 8.19 28.94
CA GLY A 98 -23.00 9.42 28.62
C GLY A 98 -22.73 9.88 27.19
N THR A 99 -23.14 11.10 26.85
CA THR A 99 -22.82 11.70 25.55
C THR A 99 -21.37 12.14 25.49
N PRO A 100 -20.54 11.61 24.57
CA PRO A 100 -19.17 12.04 24.43
C PRO A 100 -19.06 13.42 23.78
N VAL A 101 -18.07 14.19 24.20
CA VAL A 101 -17.73 15.53 23.68
C VAL A 101 -16.46 15.42 22.85
N ARG A 102 -16.51 15.88 21.59
CA ARG A 102 -15.34 15.95 20.69
C ARG A 102 -14.43 17.11 21.11
N LEU A 103 -13.14 16.84 21.31
CA LEU A 103 -12.16 17.82 21.76
C LEU A 103 -11.27 18.33 20.62
N THR A 104 -10.94 17.49 19.64
CA THR A 104 -10.09 17.86 18.50
C THR A 104 -10.82 17.76 17.17
N TYR A 105 -10.43 18.61 16.21
CA TYR A 105 -11.16 18.78 14.94
C TYR A 105 -10.26 18.81 13.70
N ASN A 106 -8.96 18.56 13.86
CA ASN A 106 -8.01 18.52 12.76
C ASN A 106 -8.04 17.12 12.11
N SER A 107 -7.90 17.04 10.80
CA SER A 107 -7.90 15.75 10.08
C SER A 107 -6.66 14.88 10.27
N ALA A 108 -5.71 15.28 11.13
CA ALA A 108 -4.67 14.41 11.65
C ALA A 108 -5.28 13.31 12.54
N GLY A 109 -4.62 12.15 12.65
CA GLY A 109 -5.00 11.15 13.64
C GLY A 109 -4.55 11.60 15.03
N ASP A 110 -5.51 11.80 15.94
CA ASP A 110 -5.28 12.25 17.31
C ASP A 110 -5.60 11.12 18.31
N PHE A 111 -4.62 10.72 19.13
CA PHE A 111 -4.74 9.58 20.07
C PHE A 111 -4.45 10.02 21.50
N PRO A 112 -5.39 9.85 22.46
CA PRO A 112 -5.17 10.25 23.85
C PRO A 112 -4.19 9.30 24.55
N TYR A 113 -3.33 9.84 25.41
CA TYR A 113 -2.36 9.06 26.19
C TYR A 113 -2.49 9.27 27.70
N ASP A 114 -2.83 10.48 28.16
CA ASP A 114 -2.94 10.79 29.60
C ASP A 114 -3.84 12.02 29.84
N PHE A 115 -4.17 12.31 31.10
CA PHE A 115 -4.67 13.61 31.55
C PHE A 115 -3.54 14.40 32.20
N THR A 116 -3.64 15.74 32.19
CA THR A 116 -2.79 16.56 33.07
C THR A 116 -3.07 16.20 34.53
N PRO A 117 -2.11 16.31 35.46
CA PRO A 117 -2.32 15.90 36.87
C PRO A 117 -3.49 16.61 37.57
N ASP A 118 -3.91 17.78 37.07
CA ASP A 118 -5.06 18.53 37.57
C ASP A 118 -6.39 18.18 36.88
N ASN A 119 -6.39 17.21 35.95
CA ASN A 119 -7.51 16.73 35.15
C ASN A 119 -8.19 17.76 34.24
N LYS A 120 -7.56 18.91 33.98
CA LYS A 120 -8.16 19.97 33.15
C LYS A 120 -7.92 19.80 31.66
N GLN A 121 -6.91 19.02 31.27
CA GLN A 121 -6.56 18.80 29.88
C GLN A 121 -6.25 17.32 29.60
N VAL A 122 -6.48 16.91 28.36
CA VAL A 122 -6.07 15.60 27.82
C VAL A 122 -4.77 15.78 27.04
N LEU A 123 -3.78 14.97 27.34
CA LEU A 123 -2.53 14.80 26.60
C LEU A 123 -2.75 13.81 25.46
N TYR A 124 -2.37 14.17 24.24
CA TYR A 124 -2.60 13.34 23.06
C TYR A 124 -1.49 13.48 22.02
N GLY A 125 -1.26 12.41 21.26
CA GLY A 125 -0.36 12.39 20.11
C GLY A 125 -1.08 12.81 18.82
N SER A 126 -0.42 13.60 17.97
CA SER A 126 -0.97 14.09 16.70
C SER A 126 0.11 14.21 15.62
N SER A 127 -0.20 13.82 14.39
CA SER A 127 0.73 13.89 13.24
C SER A 127 0.82 15.27 12.56
N ARG A 128 0.43 16.34 13.27
CA ARG A 128 0.53 17.74 12.82
C ARG A 128 2.00 18.17 12.63
N ASN A 129 2.22 19.26 11.89
CA ASN A 129 3.56 19.76 11.59
C ASN A 129 4.33 20.16 12.87
N ALA A 130 5.65 19.92 12.88
CA ALA A 130 6.54 20.40 13.93
C ALA A 130 6.73 21.94 13.85
N PRO A 131 7.19 22.60 14.95
CA PRO A 131 7.47 24.04 14.96
C PRO A 131 8.44 24.48 13.86
N ALA A 132 8.32 25.72 13.39
CA ALA A 132 9.10 26.24 12.27
C ALA A 132 10.62 26.16 12.49
N ALA A 133 11.11 26.35 13.71
CA ALA A 133 12.53 26.23 14.04
C ALA A 133 13.09 24.80 13.88
N SER A 134 12.23 23.78 13.82
CA SER A 134 12.66 22.39 13.74
C SER A 134 13.38 22.07 12.43
N VAL A 135 14.49 21.33 12.54
CA VAL A 135 15.19 20.68 11.42
C VAL A 135 14.84 19.20 11.29
N ARG A 136 13.89 18.69 12.10
CA ARG A 136 13.40 17.32 11.92
C ARG A 136 12.71 17.19 10.57
N PHE A 137 12.88 16.03 9.93
CA PHE A 137 12.18 15.68 8.71
C PHE A 137 10.66 15.78 8.89
N SER A 138 10.00 16.43 7.93
CA SER A 138 8.55 16.61 7.93
C SER A 138 7.86 15.31 7.54
N SER A 139 7.30 14.59 8.51
CA SER A 139 6.60 13.33 8.28
C SER A 139 5.53 13.11 9.33
N GLY A 140 4.41 12.51 8.92
CA GLY A 140 3.36 12.04 9.82
C GLY A 140 3.79 10.85 10.70
N LEU A 141 4.98 10.27 10.48
CA LEU A 141 5.56 9.24 11.32
C LEU A 141 5.75 9.68 12.78
N PHE A 142 6.00 10.97 12.98
CA PHE A 142 6.41 11.46 14.28
C PHE A 142 5.28 12.23 14.95
N ALA A 143 4.50 11.54 15.79
CA ALA A 143 3.44 12.16 16.54
C ALA A 143 3.98 13.23 17.52
N ASN A 144 3.57 14.47 17.30
CA ASN A 144 3.79 15.55 18.25
C ASN A 144 2.82 15.39 19.43
N LEU A 145 3.26 15.83 20.61
CA LEU A 145 2.48 15.73 21.82
C LEU A 145 1.79 17.07 22.10
N TYR A 146 0.47 17.05 22.24
CA TYR A 146 -0.36 18.21 22.51
C TYR A 146 -1.20 18.02 23.77
N THR A 147 -1.66 19.11 24.37
CA THR A 147 -2.76 19.10 25.34
C THR A 147 -3.98 19.83 24.79
N VAL A 148 -5.18 19.37 25.15
CA VAL A 148 -6.46 20.03 24.85
C VAL A 148 -7.34 20.10 26.11
N PRO A 149 -8.04 21.22 26.39
CA PRO A 149 -8.96 21.30 27.52
C PRO A 149 -10.07 20.25 27.46
N VAL A 150 -10.46 19.69 28.60
CA VAL A 150 -11.57 18.71 28.69
C VAL A 150 -12.94 19.30 28.30
N THR A 151 -13.04 20.62 28.25
CA THR A 151 -14.24 21.36 27.78
C THR A 151 -14.21 21.64 26.27
N GLY A 152 -13.16 21.21 25.56
CA GLY A 152 -12.86 21.63 24.20
C GLY A 152 -12.14 22.99 24.16
N GLY A 153 -11.49 23.26 23.03
CA GLY A 153 -10.79 24.52 22.77
C GLY A 153 -9.49 24.34 22.00
N ARG A 154 -8.57 25.29 22.16
CA ARG A 154 -7.27 25.26 21.49
C ARG A 154 -6.38 24.13 22.02
N SER A 155 -5.78 23.40 21.10
CA SER A 155 -4.69 22.47 21.40
C SER A 155 -3.35 23.21 21.53
N LEU A 156 -2.54 22.83 22.51
CA LEU A 156 -1.24 23.45 22.79
C LEU A 156 -0.12 22.42 22.65
N LEU A 157 0.93 22.75 21.91
CA LEU A 157 2.08 21.86 21.74
C LEU A 157 2.86 21.73 23.05
N VAL A 158 3.08 20.50 23.50
CA VAL A 158 3.96 20.17 24.62
C VAL A 158 5.37 19.90 24.13
N THR A 159 5.50 19.03 23.13
CA THR A 159 6.78 18.69 22.49
C THR A 159 6.55 18.12 21.10
N ALA A 160 7.49 18.37 20.20
CA ALA A 160 7.55 17.76 18.88
C ALA A 160 8.50 16.56 18.84
N ALA A 161 8.77 15.87 19.95
CA ALA A 161 9.72 14.74 20.05
C ALA A 161 9.40 13.55 19.13
N GLY A 162 8.14 13.34 18.72
CA GLY A 162 7.75 12.06 18.11
C GLY A 162 7.49 11.05 19.23
N ALA A 163 6.56 11.40 20.11
CA ALA A 163 6.31 10.70 21.36
C ALA A 163 5.02 9.89 21.28
N GLU A 164 5.13 8.57 21.45
CA GLU A 164 4.00 7.64 21.55
C GLU A 164 3.85 7.16 23.00
N ASN A 165 2.64 6.77 23.42
CA ASN A 165 2.34 6.24 24.77
C ASN A 165 2.93 7.11 25.89
N ALA A 166 2.61 8.41 25.87
CA ALA A 166 3.22 9.40 26.75
C ALA A 166 2.42 9.58 28.06
N HIS A 167 3.10 9.57 29.21
CA HIS A 167 2.47 9.68 30.53
C HIS A 167 3.19 10.67 31.45
N TYR A 168 2.43 11.45 32.22
CA TYR A 168 2.97 12.33 33.24
C TYR A 168 3.46 11.55 34.47
N ASN A 169 4.48 12.09 35.14
CA ASN A 169 4.73 11.72 36.53
C ASN A 169 3.67 12.37 37.45
N ALA A 170 3.52 11.87 38.68
CA ALA A 170 2.51 12.37 39.63
C ALA A 170 2.61 13.88 39.93
N LYS A 171 3.80 14.47 39.77
CA LYS A 171 4.06 15.91 40.00
C LYS A 171 3.77 16.77 38.77
N GLY A 172 3.58 16.18 37.59
CA GLY A 172 3.45 16.91 36.32
C GLY A 172 4.71 17.61 35.84
N THR A 173 5.89 17.24 36.34
CA THR A 173 7.17 17.87 35.98
C THR A 173 7.88 17.14 34.85
N GLN A 174 7.53 15.87 34.61
CA GLN A 174 8.17 15.02 33.63
C GLN A 174 7.13 14.21 32.86
N ILE A 175 7.46 13.88 31.61
CA ILE A 175 6.69 12.99 30.74
C ILE A 175 7.60 11.84 30.31
N ILE A 176 7.14 10.60 30.47
CA ILE A 176 7.79 9.41 29.91
C ILE A 176 7.09 9.01 28.62
N PHE A 177 7.82 8.56 27.61
CA PHE A 177 7.26 8.17 26.32
C PHE A 177 8.17 7.16 25.60
N GLN A 178 7.64 6.48 24.58
CA GLN A 178 8.45 5.73 23.62
C GLN A 178 8.64 6.55 22.33
N ASP A 179 9.82 6.49 21.72
CA ASP A 179 10.06 7.16 20.44
C ASP A 179 9.55 6.36 19.23
N ARG A 180 9.56 6.99 18.06
CA ARG A 180 9.39 6.34 16.77
C ARG A 180 10.42 6.87 15.79
N LYS A 181 11.26 5.97 15.27
CA LYS A 181 12.43 6.34 14.44
C LYS A 181 12.25 6.10 12.94
N GLY A 182 11.40 5.15 12.54
CA GLY A 182 11.26 4.75 11.14
C GLY A 182 9.93 4.09 10.77
N TYR A 183 9.94 3.44 9.59
CA TYR A 183 8.76 2.87 8.92
C TYR A 183 8.40 1.45 9.37
N GLU A 184 9.20 0.83 10.23
CA GLU A 184 8.99 -0.55 10.67
C GLU A 184 7.58 -0.75 11.25
N ASP A 185 6.96 -1.87 10.90
CA ASP A 185 5.63 -2.19 11.40
C ASP A 185 5.65 -2.33 12.94
N PRO A 186 4.77 -1.64 13.67
CA PRO A 186 4.73 -1.72 15.13
C PRO A 186 4.43 -3.15 15.63
N TRP A 187 3.95 -4.07 14.81
CA TRP A 187 3.62 -5.42 15.27
C TRP A 187 4.69 -6.47 14.96
N ARG A 188 5.79 -6.09 14.28
CA ARG A 188 6.97 -6.96 14.09
C ARG A 188 7.56 -7.37 15.45
N LYS A 189 7.83 -8.67 15.63
CA LYS A 189 8.38 -9.25 16.86
C LYS A 189 9.84 -9.61 16.68
N HIS A 190 10.57 -9.62 17.79
CA HIS A 190 11.97 -10.08 17.87
C HIS A 190 12.96 -9.28 17.00
N HIS A 191 12.55 -8.11 16.51
CA HIS A 191 13.44 -7.23 15.75
C HIS A 191 14.47 -6.64 16.71
N VAL A 192 15.73 -6.74 16.33
CA VAL A 192 16.86 -6.10 17.01
C VAL A 192 17.60 -5.23 16.00
N SER A 193 17.41 -3.92 16.07
CA SER A 193 18.18 -2.94 15.31
C SER A 193 17.92 -1.52 15.83
N ALA A 194 18.65 -0.53 15.32
CA ALA A 194 18.52 0.87 15.72
C ALA A 194 17.15 1.50 15.43
N VAL A 195 16.29 0.89 14.60
CA VAL A 195 14.94 1.42 14.33
C VAL A 195 13.93 1.11 15.44
N THR A 196 14.22 0.13 16.30
CA THR A 196 13.31 -0.25 17.39
C THR A 196 13.18 0.88 18.41
N ARG A 197 12.06 0.86 19.14
CA ARG A 197 11.68 1.98 20.00
C ARG A 197 12.46 1.98 21.30
N ASP A 198 12.79 3.19 21.74
CA ASP A 198 13.43 3.48 23.01
C ASP A 198 12.48 4.28 23.91
N ILE A 199 12.70 4.17 25.23
CA ILE A 199 12.00 4.92 26.26
C ILE A 199 12.80 6.16 26.64
N TRP A 200 12.09 7.28 26.69
CA TRP A 200 12.64 8.60 26.99
C TRP A 200 11.85 9.28 28.10
N VAL A 201 12.54 10.11 28.88
CA VAL A 201 11.93 11.06 29.82
C VAL A 201 12.20 12.47 29.34
N TYR A 202 11.13 13.26 29.19
CA TYR A 202 11.15 14.69 28.93
C TYR A 202 10.96 15.46 30.23
N ASP A 203 11.92 16.32 30.57
CA ASP A 203 11.78 17.31 31.64
C ASP A 203 11.15 18.58 31.07
N ILE A 204 9.96 18.93 31.56
CA ILE A 204 9.14 20.00 30.97
C ILE A 204 9.76 21.37 31.23
N ALA A 205 10.31 21.58 32.42
CA ALA A 205 10.87 22.87 32.82
C ALA A 205 12.22 23.11 32.15
N ALA A 206 13.09 22.09 32.15
CA ALA A 206 14.41 22.15 31.54
C ALA A 206 14.36 22.03 30.01
N LYS A 207 13.24 21.55 29.44
CA LYS A 207 13.06 21.24 28.02
C LYS A 207 14.14 20.27 27.48
N SER A 208 14.50 19.28 28.29
CA SER A 208 15.57 18.33 28.00
C SER A 208 15.07 16.90 27.96
N TYR A 209 15.72 16.05 27.16
CA TYR A 209 15.33 14.66 26.95
C TYR A 209 16.43 13.71 27.42
N LYS A 210 16.02 12.63 28.07
CA LYS A 210 16.93 11.59 28.56
C LYS A 210 16.43 10.20 28.18
N GLN A 211 17.22 9.46 27.40
CA GLN A 211 16.94 8.06 27.09
C GLN A 211 17.16 7.20 28.33
N VAL A 212 16.14 6.44 28.70
CA VAL A 212 16.14 5.55 29.87
C VAL A 212 16.48 4.12 29.46
N SER A 213 15.91 3.62 28.37
CA SER A 213 16.22 2.30 27.82
C SER A 213 17.62 2.25 27.21
N GLY A 214 18.03 1.04 26.84
CA GLY A 214 19.26 0.79 26.07
C GLY A 214 19.31 -0.62 25.49
N TYR A 215 18.15 -1.27 25.33
CA TYR A 215 18.06 -2.53 24.61
C TYR A 215 17.95 -2.23 23.12
N GLU A 216 18.65 -3.00 22.28
CA GLU A 216 18.64 -2.83 20.82
C GLU A 216 17.37 -3.42 20.15
N GLY A 217 16.39 -3.87 20.94
CA GLY A 217 15.08 -4.34 20.48
C GLY A 217 13.95 -3.43 20.94
N GLU A 218 12.72 -3.93 20.94
CA GLU A 218 11.53 -3.12 21.23
C GLU A 218 11.30 -2.91 22.73
N ASP A 219 11.49 -1.67 23.21
CA ASP A 219 11.08 -1.19 24.53
C ASP A 219 9.86 -0.25 24.41
N ARG A 220 8.73 -0.59 25.04
CA ARG A 220 7.42 0.03 24.74
C ARG A 220 6.56 0.31 25.96
N GLU A 221 5.53 1.14 25.75
CA GLU A 221 4.43 1.45 26.68
C GLU A 221 4.91 1.77 28.11
N PRO A 222 5.76 2.80 28.27
CA PRO A 222 6.37 3.09 29.55
C PRO A 222 5.43 3.84 30.50
N LEU A 223 5.48 3.50 31.78
CA LEU A 223 4.70 4.12 32.86
C LEU A 223 5.61 4.45 34.04
N PHE A 224 5.38 5.58 34.71
CA PHE A 224 6.05 5.86 35.98
C PHE A 224 5.56 4.95 37.10
N SER A 225 6.43 4.67 38.07
CA SER A 225 6.13 4.01 39.33
C SER A 225 6.74 4.82 40.48
N GLY A 226 5.96 5.74 41.03
CA GLY A 226 6.48 6.75 41.96
C GLY A 226 7.36 7.78 41.25
N ASP A 227 8.39 8.27 41.95
CA ASP A 227 9.23 9.38 41.46
C ASP A 227 10.41 8.96 40.58
N ASN A 228 10.86 7.69 40.65
CA ASN A 228 12.10 7.26 40.01
C ASN A 228 11.98 5.95 39.22
N ASP A 229 11.11 5.03 39.62
CA ASP A 229 11.01 3.74 38.94
C ASP A 229 10.02 3.83 37.78
N ILE A 230 10.18 2.93 36.81
CA ILE A 230 9.32 2.84 35.62
C ILE A 230 8.94 1.38 35.37
N PHE A 231 7.73 1.17 34.85
CA PHE A 231 7.31 -0.08 34.22
C PHE A 231 7.29 0.10 32.71
N TYR A 232 7.62 -0.94 31.96
CA TYR A 232 7.56 -0.93 30.50
C TYR A 232 7.57 -2.35 29.94
N LEU A 233 7.27 -2.47 28.65
CA LEU A 233 7.35 -3.72 27.91
C LEU A 233 8.70 -3.86 27.22
N SER A 234 9.30 -5.05 27.28
CA SER A 234 10.56 -5.35 26.59
C SER A 234 10.62 -6.80 26.13
N GLU A 235 11.35 -7.05 25.04
CA GLU A 235 11.73 -8.40 24.56
C GLU A 235 13.12 -8.83 25.03
N LYS A 236 13.77 -8.02 25.87
CA LYS A 236 15.13 -8.26 26.34
C LYS A 236 15.26 -9.64 27.00
N GLY A 237 16.27 -10.39 26.54
CA GLY A 237 16.47 -11.79 26.91
C GLY A 237 15.94 -12.79 25.87
N GLY A 238 15.47 -12.32 24.71
CA GLY A 238 15.05 -13.17 23.60
C GLY A 238 13.67 -13.81 23.82
N ILE A 239 12.82 -13.14 24.59
CA ILE A 239 11.45 -13.57 24.90
C ILE A 239 10.45 -12.68 24.18
N ALA A 240 9.19 -13.12 24.07
CA ALA A 240 8.10 -12.22 23.68
C ALA A 240 7.97 -11.06 24.69
N GLN A 241 7.36 -9.95 24.28
CA GLN A 241 7.21 -8.77 25.14
C GLN A 241 6.65 -9.14 26.52
N ASN A 242 7.35 -8.69 27.56
CA ASN A 242 7.00 -8.91 28.96
C ASN A 242 7.17 -7.61 29.75
N ILE A 243 6.65 -7.59 30.99
CA ILE A 243 6.72 -6.43 31.85
C ILE A 243 8.08 -6.41 32.57
N PHE A 244 8.75 -5.27 32.48
CA PHE A 244 9.99 -4.95 33.17
C PHE A 244 9.79 -3.76 34.09
N LYS A 245 10.58 -3.72 35.15
CA LYS A 245 10.77 -2.56 36.03
C LYS A 245 12.20 -2.07 35.90
N ALA A 246 12.41 -0.77 35.81
CA ALA A 246 13.74 -0.17 35.83
C ALA A 246 13.75 1.15 36.61
N SER A 247 14.94 1.65 36.94
CA SER A 247 15.12 3.01 37.42
C SER A 247 15.27 3.97 36.23
N ALA A 248 14.55 5.09 36.24
CA ALA A 248 14.70 6.17 35.27
C ALA A 248 16.08 6.86 35.33
N THR A 249 16.80 6.70 36.45
CA THR A 249 18.12 7.30 36.64
C THR A 249 19.28 6.32 36.54
N ASP A 250 19.04 5.03 36.75
CA ASP A 250 20.07 3.98 36.82
C ASP A 250 19.72 2.78 35.93
N LYS A 251 20.34 2.72 34.74
CA LYS A 251 20.11 1.69 33.72
C LYS A 251 20.48 0.27 34.17
N SER A 252 21.24 0.12 35.27
CA SER A 252 21.65 -1.19 35.77
C SER A 252 20.54 -1.90 36.59
N LYS A 253 19.55 -1.15 37.08
CA LYS A 253 18.49 -1.66 37.98
C LYS A 253 17.27 -2.19 37.24
N MET A 254 17.48 -2.99 36.20
CA MET A 254 16.39 -3.57 35.42
C MET A 254 15.99 -4.94 35.96
N GLN A 255 14.70 -5.16 36.20
CA GLN A 255 14.13 -6.42 36.66
C GLN A 255 12.97 -6.84 35.77
N GLN A 256 12.99 -8.08 35.30
CA GLN A 256 11.86 -8.71 34.62
C GLN A 256 10.80 -9.14 35.64
N LEU A 257 9.55 -8.73 35.45
CA LEU A 257 8.42 -9.04 36.35
C LEU A 257 7.55 -10.19 35.86
N THR A 258 7.37 -10.33 34.55
CA THR A 258 6.59 -11.42 33.94
C THR A 258 7.44 -12.26 32.99
N ARG A 259 7.07 -13.52 32.78
CA ARG A 259 7.78 -14.49 31.93
C ARG A 259 6.82 -15.24 30.99
N PHE A 260 5.88 -14.51 30.39
CA PHE A 260 5.01 -15.09 29.38
C PHE A 260 5.81 -15.50 28.14
N GLU A 261 5.44 -16.63 27.55
CA GLU A 261 6.08 -17.19 26.36
C GLU A 261 5.13 -17.15 25.15
N LYS A 262 5.70 -17.22 23.94
CA LYS A 262 5.04 -17.30 22.62
C LYS A 262 4.26 -16.06 22.19
N ASN A 263 3.42 -15.49 23.06
CA ASN A 263 2.60 -14.32 22.74
C ASN A 263 3.08 -13.09 23.52
N PRO A 264 3.09 -11.90 22.92
CA PRO A 264 3.51 -10.68 23.59
C PRO A 264 2.47 -10.24 24.64
N VAL A 265 2.97 -9.68 25.74
CA VAL A 265 2.19 -8.76 26.58
C VAL A 265 2.04 -7.44 25.82
N ARG A 266 0.85 -6.85 25.82
CA ARG A 266 0.52 -5.57 25.18
C ARG A 266 -0.39 -4.72 26.05
N HIS A 267 -0.50 -3.43 25.75
CA HIS A 267 -1.44 -2.48 26.36
C HIS A 267 -1.31 -2.32 27.88
N LEU A 268 -0.09 -2.07 28.35
CA LEU A 268 0.21 -1.89 29.76
C LEU A 268 -0.41 -0.59 30.30
N SER A 269 -1.17 -0.71 31.38
CA SER A 269 -1.69 0.40 32.19
C SER A 269 -1.50 0.10 33.69
N LYS A 270 -1.72 1.10 34.56
CA LYS A 270 -1.60 0.94 36.01
C LYS A 270 -2.60 1.81 36.79
N SER A 271 -2.95 1.39 38.00
CA SER A 271 -3.61 2.23 39.00
C SER A 271 -2.60 3.08 39.80
N ASP A 272 -3.09 3.93 40.71
CA ASP A 272 -2.25 4.76 41.60
C ASP A 272 -1.44 3.92 42.58
N ASP A 273 -2.02 2.82 43.06
CA ASP A 273 -1.36 1.88 43.95
C ASP A 273 -0.55 0.82 43.20
N ASN A 274 -0.28 1.02 41.90
CA ASN A 274 0.50 0.15 41.01
C ASN A 274 -0.10 -1.26 40.80
N LEU A 275 -1.42 -1.39 40.71
CA LEU A 275 -2.05 -2.56 40.09
C LEU A 275 -1.86 -2.45 38.58
N LEU A 276 -1.01 -3.30 38.01
CA LEU A 276 -0.76 -3.35 36.58
C LEU A 276 -1.94 -4.05 35.90
N CYS A 277 -2.32 -3.57 34.72
CA CYS A 277 -3.34 -4.15 33.85
C CYS A 277 -2.80 -4.20 32.43
N PHE A 278 -2.99 -5.31 31.74
CA PHE A 278 -2.43 -5.54 30.41
C PHE A 278 -3.19 -6.64 29.69
N THR A 279 -2.92 -6.78 28.40
CA THR A 279 -3.39 -7.93 27.62
C THR A 279 -2.29 -8.95 27.42
N TRP A 280 -2.67 -10.21 27.47
CA TRP A 280 -1.84 -11.31 26.98
C TRP A 280 -2.73 -12.29 26.24
N ASN A 281 -2.35 -12.62 25.00
CA ASN A 281 -3.01 -13.62 24.17
C ASN A 281 -4.53 -13.41 23.99
N GLY A 282 -4.96 -12.16 23.84
CA GLY A 282 -6.35 -11.76 23.61
C GLY A 282 -7.20 -11.52 24.86
N GLU A 283 -6.62 -11.67 26.05
CA GLU A 283 -7.34 -11.61 27.33
C GLU A 283 -6.71 -10.58 28.28
N ILE A 284 -7.49 -10.08 29.25
CA ILE A 284 -7.03 -9.08 30.23
C ILE A 284 -6.45 -9.77 31.46
N TYR A 285 -5.30 -9.27 31.93
CA TYR A 285 -4.61 -9.70 33.13
C TYR A 285 -4.35 -8.52 34.05
N THR A 286 -4.33 -8.79 35.36
CA THR A 286 -3.88 -7.84 36.37
C THR A 286 -2.80 -8.44 37.24
N MET A 287 -1.87 -7.61 37.76
CA MET A 287 -0.91 -8.06 38.76
C MET A 287 -0.40 -6.92 39.64
N LYS A 288 -0.02 -7.24 40.88
CA LYS A 288 0.87 -6.42 41.70
C LYS A 288 2.30 -6.92 41.59
N GLU A 289 3.26 -6.04 41.82
CA GLU A 289 4.67 -6.42 41.94
C GLU A 289 4.85 -7.52 42.99
N GLY A 290 5.64 -8.55 42.66
CA GLY A 290 5.88 -9.72 43.52
C GLY A 290 4.76 -10.77 43.52
N GLN A 291 3.63 -10.54 42.85
CA GLN A 291 2.55 -11.52 42.70
C GLN A 291 2.57 -12.16 41.31
N GLN A 292 1.82 -13.25 41.15
CA GLN A 292 1.59 -13.86 39.84
C GLN A 292 0.49 -13.11 39.07
N PRO A 293 0.61 -12.97 37.74
CA PRO A 293 -0.47 -12.42 36.92
C PRO A 293 -1.78 -13.18 37.07
N LYS A 294 -2.87 -12.45 37.29
CA LYS A 294 -4.22 -13.01 37.41
C LYS A 294 -5.04 -12.65 36.17
N LYS A 295 -5.50 -13.68 35.46
CA LYS A 295 -6.47 -13.53 34.37
C LYS A 295 -7.78 -12.97 34.91
N LEU A 296 -8.34 -11.99 34.21
CA LEU A 296 -9.65 -11.42 34.51
C LEU A 296 -10.75 -12.22 33.81
N ALA A 297 -11.74 -12.69 34.57
CA ALA A 297 -12.93 -13.30 33.97
C ALA A 297 -13.87 -12.19 33.50
N VAL A 298 -14.09 -12.06 32.19
CA VAL A 298 -14.95 -11.03 31.59
C VAL A 298 -16.13 -11.71 30.91
N GLN A 299 -17.32 -11.17 31.09
CA GLN A 299 -18.55 -11.62 30.42
C GLN A 299 -19.14 -10.46 29.65
N VAL A 300 -19.48 -10.65 28.37
CA VAL A 300 -20.13 -9.63 27.56
C VAL A 300 -21.50 -10.16 27.13
N PHE A 301 -22.56 -9.52 27.62
CA PHE A 301 -23.94 -9.80 27.20
C PHE A 301 -24.39 -8.71 26.25
N ASN A 302 -23.93 -8.80 25.00
CA ASN A 302 -24.36 -7.93 23.92
C ASN A 302 -24.71 -8.82 22.72
N ASP A 303 -25.87 -8.62 22.13
CA ASP A 303 -26.29 -9.28 20.89
C ASP A 303 -25.49 -8.78 19.66
N GLY A 304 -24.69 -7.72 19.85
CA GLY A 304 -23.65 -7.26 18.95
C GLY A 304 -24.17 -6.39 17.81
N ARG A 305 -23.27 -5.63 17.15
CA ARG A 305 -23.59 -4.87 15.92
C ARG A 305 -23.67 -5.72 14.66
N SER A 306 -23.14 -6.92 14.72
CA SER A 306 -22.87 -7.75 13.56
C SER A 306 -24.11 -8.55 13.19
N SER A 307 -24.93 -8.02 12.28
CA SER A 307 -25.50 -8.93 11.29
C SER A 307 -24.31 -9.51 10.53
N VAL A 308 -23.99 -10.78 10.78
CA VAL A 308 -22.88 -11.51 10.12
C VAL A 308 -22.99 -11.36 8.61
N THR A 309 -24.23 -11.25 8.12
CA THR A 309 -24.55 -11.04 6.72
C THR A 309 -25.09 -9.64 6.44
N LYS A 310 -24.62 -9.00 5.37
CA LYS A 310 -25.09 -7.67 4.93
C LYS A 310 -25.33 -7.65 3.42
N PRO A 311 -26.50 -7.21 2.92
CA PRO A 311 -26.66 -6.95 1.50
C PRO A 311 -25.78 -5.76 1.11
N ILE A 312 -24.93 -5.93 0.11
CA ILE A 312 -24.10 -4.88 -0.45
C ILE A 312 -24.34 -4.72 -1.95
N PRO A 313 -24.44 -3.49 -2.46
CA PRO A 313 -24.64 -3.24 -3.88
C PRO A 313 -23.37 -3.55 -4.67
N VAL A 314 -23.56 -4.11 -5.86
CA VAL A 314 -22.53 -4.31 -6.88
C VAL A 314 -22.91 -3.44 -8.07
N THR A 315 -22.23 -2.31 -8.20
CA THR A 315 -22.44 -1.31 -9.27
C THR A 315 -21.17 -1.02 -10.07
N GLY A 316 -20.08 -1.72 -9.77
CA GLY A 316 -18.73 -1.45 -10.29
C GLY A 316 -17.68 -2.20 -9.48
N ASN A 317 -16.49 -1.61 -9.31
CA ASN A 317 -15.31 -2.23 -8.68
C ASN A 317 -14.90 -3.53 -9.38
N VAL A 318 -15.03 -3.55 -10.70
CA VAL A 318 -14.59 -4.63 -11.57
C VAL A 318 -13.07 -4.73 -11.50
N THR A 319 -12.56 -5.87 -11.05
CA THR A 319 -11.11 -6.15 -10.99
C THR A 319 -10.61 -6.81 -12.28
N GLU A 320 -11.45 -7.61 -12.93
CA GLU A 320 -11.19 -8.24 -14.22
C GLU A 320 -12.52 -8.50 -14.97
N PHE A 321 -12.46 -8.65 -16.29
CA PHE A 321 -13.62 -9.01 -17.10
C PHE A 321 -13.23 -9.85 -18.32
N ALA A 322 -14.19 -10.65 -18.80
CA ALA A 322 -14.11 -11.40 -20.03
C ALA A 322 -15.41 -11.29 -20.83
N MET A 323 -15.29 -11.00 -22.12
CA MET A 323 -16.43 -10.90 -23.03
C MET A 323 -16.83 -12.28 -23.55
N ARG A 324 -18.13 -12.56 -23.57
CA ARG A 324 -18.66 -13.74 -24.27
C ARG A 324 -18.29 -13.64 -25.76
N PRO A 325 -17.99 -14.75 -26.47
CA PRO A 325 -17.56 -14.70 -27.88
C PRO A 325 -18.51 -13.99 -28.85
N ASP A 326 -19.79 -13.87 -28.52
CA ASP A 326 -20.78 -13.14 -29.32
C ASP A 326 -20.92 -11.66 -28.93
N GLY A 327 -20.23 -11.21 -27.88
CA GLY A 327 -20.20 -9.83 -27.38
C GLY A 327 -21.43 -9.39 -26.60
N LYS A 328 -22.39 -10.29 -26.30
CA LYS A 328 -23.67 -9.92 -25.66
C LYS A 328 -23.64 -9.95 -24.14
N GLU A 329 -22.69 -10.67 -23.56
CA GLU A 329 -22.53 -10.82 -22.12
C GLU A 329 -21.09 -10.51 -21.72
N MET A 330 -20.93 -9.94 -20.54
CA MET A 330 -19.64 -9.71 -19.91
C MET A 330 -19.62 -10.45 -18.58
N ALA A 331 -18.70 -11.40 -18.44
CA ALA A 331 -18.34 -11.96 -17.15
C ALA A 331 -17.32 -11.04 -16.47
N PHE A 332 -17.42 -10.85 -15.16
CA PHE A 332 -16.48 -10.00 -14.43
C PHE A 332 -16.35 -10.46 -12.98
N VAL A 333 -15.22 -10.10 -12.36
CA VAL A 333 -14.99 -10.31 -10.94
C VAL A 333 -15.16 -9.01 -10.17
N ALA A 334 -15.89 -9.07 -9.07
CA ALA A 334 -16.02 -7.99 -8.10
C ALA A 334 -16.04 -8.59 -6.68
N ARG A 335 -15.20 -8.06 -5.78
CA ARG A 335 -15.07 -8.52 -4.38
C ARG A 335 -14.90 -10.05 -4.26
N GLY A 336 -14.10 -10.63 -5.16
CA GLY A 336 -13.81 -12.07 -5.15
C GLY A 336 -14.86 -12.95 -5.82
N GLU A 337 -15.95 -12.40 -6.37
CA GLU A 337 -17.00 -13.22 -6.97
C GLU A 337 -17.21 -12.99 -8.47
N VAL A 338 -17.66 -14.04 -9.16
CA VAL A 338 -17.97 -14.00 -10.59
C VAL A 338 -19.42 -13.57 -10.80
N PHE A 339 -19.59 -12.54 -11.64
CA PHE A 339 -20.88 -12.05 -12.12
C PHE A 339 -20.92 -12.07 -13.64
N VAL A 340 -22.13 -12.13 -14.21
CA VAL A 340 -22.37 -11.90 -15.63
C VAL A 340 -23.43 -10.83 -15.80
N THR A 341 -23.12 -9.81 -16.62
CA THR A 341 -24.09 -8.77 -16.98
C THR A 341 -24.39 -8.77 -18.47
N SER A 342 -25.60 -8.35 -18.82
CA SER A 342 -25.98 -8.03 -20.18
C SER A 342 -25.24 -6.77 -20.65
N VAL A 343 -24.72 -6.81 -21.87
CA VAL A 343 -23.97 -5.67 -22.46
C VAL A 343 -24.89 -4.54 -22.92
N GLU A 344 -26.13 -4.86 -23.30
CA GLU A 344 -27.15 -3.90 -23.77
C GLU A 344 -28.27 -3.66 -22.75
N GLY A 345 -28.42 -4.55 -21.77
CA GLY A 345 -29.45 -4.47 -20.73
C GLY A 345 -28.93 -3.96 -19.39
N ASN A 346 -29.76 -4.10 -18.36
CA ASN A 346 -29.45 -3.78 -16.96
C ASN A 346 -29.45 -5.02 -16.04
N LEU A 347 -29.62 -6.21 -16.61
CA LEU A 347 -29.65 -7.46 -15.86
C LEU A 347 -28.23 -7.92 -15.56
N THR A 348 -27.91 -8.06 -14.28
CA THR A 348 -26.68 -8.67 -13.78
C THR A 348 -27.04 -9.86 -12.92
N LYS A 349 -26.40 -11.00 -13.15
CA LYS A 349 -26.56 -12.22 -12.35
C LYS A 349 -25.24 -12.58 -11.68
N ARG A 350 -25.33 -12.88 -10.39
CA ARG A 350 -24.27 -13.52 -9.61
C ARG A 350 -24.12 -14.99 -10.03
N ILE A 351 -22.89 -15.42 -10.34
CA ILE A 351 -22.58 -16.78 -10.81
C ILE A 351 -22.07 -17.65 -9.66
N THR A 352 -21.14 -17.13 -8.86
CA THR A 352 -20.63 -17.79 -7.66
C THR A 352 -21.29 -17.22 -6.41
N ASN A 353 -21.33 -17.99 -5.32
CA ASN A 353 -21.83 -17.54 -4.03
C ASN A 353 -20.92 -18.07 -2.92
N THR A 354 -19.75 -17.45 -2.80
CA THR A 354 -18.67 -17.89 -1.91
C THR A 354 -18.11 -16.70 -1.13
N PRO A 355 -17.57 -16.94 0.07
CA PRO A 355 -16.81 -15.92 0.80
C PRO A 355 -15.33 -15.84 0.37
N GLN A 356 -14.88 -16.78 -0.47
CA GLN A 356 -13.50 -16.85 -0.97
C GLN A 356 -13.33 -16.05 -2.26
N GLN A 357 -12.14 -16.15 -2.85
CA GLN A 357 -11.79 -15.44 -4.07
C GLN A 357 -11.86 -16.33 -5.31
N GLU A 358 -12.47 -15.78 -6.34
CA GLU A 358 -12.39 -16.20 -7.73
C GLU A 358 -11.59 -15.20 -8.57
N ARG A 359 -10.84 -15.72 -9.55
CA ARG A 359 -10.02 -14.95 -10.50
C ARG A 359 -9.97 -15.62 -11.87
N SER A 360 -9.42 -14.88 -12.84
CA SER A 360 -9.11 -15.35 -14.18
C SER A 360 -10.29 -15.96 -14.92
N VAL A 361 -11.43 -15.27 -14.90
CA VAL A 361 -12.64 -15.73 -15.59
C VAL A 361 -12.46 -15.77 -17.11
N ALA A 362 -12.87 -16.87 -17.74
CA ALA A 362 -12.82 -17.06 -19.18
C ALA A 362 -14.06 -17.81 -19.72
N TRP A 363 -14.42 -17.51 -20.97
CA TRP A 363 -15.54 -18.15 -21.66
C TRP A 363 -15.09 -19.34 -22.50
N SER A 364 -15.93 -20.38 -22.59
CA SER A 364 -15.78 -21.39 -23.63
C SER A 364 -15.97 -20.77 -25.02
N PRO A 365 -15.37 -21.33 -26.09
CA PRO A 365 -15.48 -20.77 -27.45
C PRO A 365 -16.91 -20.72 -28.00
N ASP A 366 -17.79 -21.61 -27.51
CA ASP A 366 -19.22 -21.63 -27.84
C ASP A 366 -20.08 -20.73 -26.93
N GLY A 367 -19.46 -20.11 -25.92
CA GLY A 367 -20.11 -19.23 -24.94
C GLY A 367 -21.13 -19.92 -24.04
N LYS A 368 -21.10 -21.24 -23.91
CA LYS A 368 -22.04 -22.00 -23.07
C LYS A 368 -21.50 -22.31 -21.68
N LYS A 369 -20.21 -22.08 -21.44
CA LYS A 369 -19.53 -22.37 -20.18
C LYS A 369 -18.63 -21.22 -19.78
N LEU A 370 -18.45 -21.08 -18.47
CA LEU A 370 -17.44 -20.26 -17.85
C LEU A 370 -16.44 -21.15 -17.14
N VAL A 371 -15.16 -20.78 -17.17
CA VAL A 371 -14.12 -21.30 -16.29
C VAL A 371 -13.46 -20.16 -15.54
N TYR A 372 -12.99 -20.44 -14.33
CA TYR A 372 -12.29 -19.49 -13.46
C TYR A 372 -11.49 -20.29 -12.44
N ALA A 373 -10.45 -19.67 -11.89
CA ALA A 373 -9.74 -20.20 -10.73
C ALA A 373 -10.47 -19.75 -9.46
N ALA A 374 -10.60 -20.63 -8.47
CA ALA A 374 -11.19 -20.30 -7.17
C ALA A 374 -10.37 -20.92 -6.05
N GLU A 375 -10.10 -20.15 -4.99
CA GLU A 375 -9.41 -20.65 -3.81
C GLU A 375 -10.41 -21.23 -2.82
N ARG A 376 -10.58 -22.56 -2.83
CA ARG A 376 -11.56 -23.25 -1.98
C ARG A 376 -10.88 -24.43 -1.32
N ASN A 377 -11.29 -24.72 -0.09
CA ASN A 377 -10.70 -25.82 0.71
C ASN A 377 -9.17 -25.71 0.86
N GLY A 378 -8.62 -24.49 0.86
CA GLY A 378 -7.19 -24.24 1.00
C GLY A 378 -6.35 -24.49 -0.26
N ASN A 379 -6.97 -24.69 -1.43
CA ASN A 379 -6.28 -24.85 -2.71
C ASN A 379 -6.90 -23.96 -3.79
N TRP A 380 -6.10 -23.52 -4.74
CA TRP A 380 -6.62 -22.92 -5.97
C TRP A 380 -6.93 -24.04 -6.97
N ASP A 381 -8.19 -24.17 -7.34
CA ASP A 381 -8.63 -25.12 -8.37
C ASP A 381 -9.33 -24.37 -9.52
N VAL A 382 -9.40 -25.01 -10.68
CA VAL A 382 -10.20 -24.54 -11.82
C VAL A 382 -11.61 -25.09 -11.74
N TYR A 383 -12.59 -24.18 -11.62
CA TYR A 383 -14.01 -24.50 -11.64
C TYR A 383 -14.63 -24.18 -13.01
N GLN A 384 -15.73 -24.86 -13.31
CA GLN A 384 -16.54 -24.61 -14.50
C GLN A 384 -18.00 -24.42 -14.12
N THR A 385 -18.64 -23.38 -14.67
CA THR A 385 -20.09 -23.17 -14.55
C THR A 385 -20.79 -23.25 -15.91
N THR A 386 -21.94 -23.94 -15.92
CA THR A 386 -22.75 -24.22 -17.11
C THR A 386 -24.22 -23.86 -16.88
N ILE A 387 -24.91 -23.50 -17.96
CA ILE A 387 -26.38 -23.34 -17.95
C ILE A 387 -27.04 -24.73 -17.97
N VAL A 388 -27.98 -24.96 -17.05
CA VAL A 388 -28.70 -26.25 -16.94
C VAL A 388 -29.87 -26.33 -17.93
N ARG A 389 -30.62 -25.23 -18.08
CA ARG A 389 -31.82 -25.15 -18.91
C ARG A 389 -31.47 -24.66 -20.31
N SER A 390 -31.52 -25.54 -21.30
CA SER A 390 -31.09 -25.24 -22.67
C SER A 390 -31.96 -24.18 -23.37
N GLU A 391 -33.18 -23.97 -22.88
CA GLU A 391 -34.09 -22.91 -23.30
C GLU A 391 -33.71 -21.51 -22.78
N GLU A 392 -32.74 -21.41 -21.85
CA GLU A 392 -32.23 -20.15 -21.28
C GLU A 392 -30.82 -19.86 -21.82
N PRO A 393 -30.65 -19.19 -22.98
CA PRO A 393 -29.35 -19.15 -23.66
C PRO A 393 -28.32 -18.16 -23.08
N TYR A 394 -28.66 -17.41 -22.04
CA TYR A 394 -27.86 -16.34 -21.44
C TYR A 394 -27.62 -16.57 -19.95
N PHE A 395 -26.39 -16.39 -19.49
CA PHE A 395 -26.03 -16.50 -18.08
C PHE A 395 -26.69 -15.40 -17.25
N PHE A 396 -26.77 -14.15 -17.72
CA PHE A 396 -27.39 -13.06 -16.94
C PHE A 396 -28.89 -13.29 -16.63
N ALA A 397 -29.55 -14.19 -17.35
CA ALA A 397 -30.98 -14.49 -17.22
C ALA A 397 -31.28 -15.96 -16.86
N SER A 398 -30.26 -16.81 -16.72
CA SER A 398 -30.48 -18.21 -16.39
C SER A 398 -31.09 -18.34 -15.00
N THR A 399 -31.96 -19.32 -14.80
CA THR A 399 -32.56 -19.61 -13.48
C THR A 399 -31.77 -20.68 -12.74
N LEU A 400 -31.20 -21.65 -13.48
CA LEU A 400 -30.40 -22.75 -12.94
C LEU A 400 -29.01 -22.78 -13.59
N LEU A 401 -27.98 -22.75 -12.73
CA LEU A 401 -26.59 -22.92 -13.08
C LEU A 401 -26.04 -24.17 -12.38
N LYS A 402 -25.11 -24.85 -13.04
CA LYS A 402 -24.35 -25.96 -12.45
C LYS A 402 -22.88 -25.61 -12.46
N GLU A 403 -22.31 -25.51 -11.27
CA GLU A 403 -20.88 -25.37 -11.02
C GLU A 403 -20.28 -26.74 -10.65
N GLU A 404 -19.09 -27.04 -11.17
CA GLU A 404 -18.32 -28.23 -10.80
C GLU A 404 -16.81 -27.99 -10.92
N PRO A 405 -15.97 -28.62 -10.07
CA PRO A 405 -14.51 -28.58 -10.26
C PRO A 405 -14.15 -29.29 -11.56
N LEU A 406 -13.24 -28.68 -12.33
CA LEU A 406 -12.77 -29.19 -13.62
C LEU A 406 -11.33 -29.70 -13.54
N ILE A 407 -10.45 -28.92 -12.92
CA ILE A 407 -9.08 -29.31 -12.57
C ILE A 407 -8.93 -28.98 -11.10
N ALA A 408 -8.75 -30.00 -10.27
CA ALA A 408 -8.61 -29.88 -8.82
C ALA A 408 -7.67 -31.00 -8.38
N THR A 409 -6.38 -30.69 -8.31
CA THR A 409 -5.35 -31.64 -7.86
C THR A 409 -4.76 -31.19 -6.52
N GLU A 410 -3.62 -31.75 -6.10
CA GLU A 410 -2.90 -31.24 -4.93
C GLU A 410 -2.08 -29.98 -5.24
N ALA A 411 -1.84 -29.70 -6.53
CA ALA A 411 -1.17 -28.50 -6.99
C ALA A 411 -2.18 -27.35 -7.10
N GLU A 412 -1.69 -26.11 -7.11
CA GLU A 412 -2.55 -24.94 -7.27
C GLU A 412 -2.70 -24.58 -8.75
N GLU A 413 -3.94 -24.49 -9.23
CA GLU A 413 -4.26 -24.27 -10.63
C GLU A 413 -4.91 -22.90 -10.90
N PHE A 414 -4.29 -22.13 -11.80
CA PHE A 414 -4.63 -20.73 -12.09
C PHE A 414 -4.82 -20.44 -13.57
N GLN A 415 -5.44 -19.30 -13.85
CA GLN A 415 -5.51 -18.68 -15.18
C GLN A 415 -6.04 -19.62 -16.29
N PRO A 416 -7.19 -20.30 -16.11
CA PRO A 416 -7.68 -21.24 -17.11
C PRO A 416 -8.09 -20.53 -18.41
N VAL A 417 -7.55 -20.97 -19.54
CA VAL A 417 -7.92 -20.48 -20.88
C VAL A 417 -8.25 -21.65 -21.80
N PHE A 418 -9.46 -21.67 -22.34
CA PHE A 418 -9.88 -22.68 -23.32
C PHE A 418 -9.09 -22.61 -24.63
N SER A 419 -8.80 -23.77 -25.19
CA SER A 419 -8.41 -23.88 -26.60
C SER A 419 -9.54 -23.38 -27.50
N PRO A 420 -9.25 -22.75 -28.66
CA PRO A 420 -10.28 -22.28 -29.59
C PRO A 420 -11.24 -23.37 -30.11
N ASP A 421 -10.82 -24.64 -30.10
CA ASP A 421 -11.69 -25.77 -30.44
C ASP A 421 -12.51 -26.32 -29.24
N GLY A 422 -12.28 -25.79 -28.04
CA GLY A 422 -13.01 -26.09 -26.81
C GLY A 422 -12.70 -27.44 -26.17
N LYS A 423 -11.65 -28.14 -26.61
CA LYS A 423 -11.30 -29.49 -26.13
C LYS A 423 -10.27 -29.50 -25.01
N GLU A 424 -9.49 -28.43 -24.87
CA GLU A 424 -8.37 -28.35 -23.94
C GLU A 424 -8.37 -27.02 -23.19
N ILE A 425 -7.65 -26.97 -22.07
CA ILE A 425 -7.46 -25.78 -21.24
C ILE A 425 -5.97 -25.62 -20.97
N ALA A 426 -5.44 -24.43 -21.24
CA ALA A 426 -4.13 -24.03 -20.75
C ALA A 426 -4.30 -23.36 -19.38
N PHE A 427 -3.40 -23.64 -18.45
CA PHE A 427 -3.47 -23.12 -17.07
C PHE A 427 -2.06 -23.10 -16.46
N VAL A 428 -1.89 -22.30 -15.42
CA VAL A 428 -0.64 -22.23 -14.64
C VAL A 428 -0.80 -23.09 -13.39
N GLU A 429 0.18 -23.95 -13.14
CA GLU A 429 0.28 -24.80 -11.95
C GLU A 429 1.40 -24.25 -11.03
N ASP A 430 1.10 -24.15 -9.73
CA ASP A 430 2.00 -23.69 -8.66
C ASP A 430 2.73 -22.36 -8.98
N ARG A 431 2.09 -21.50 -9.78
CA ARG A 431 2.62 -20.19 -10.23
C ARG A 431 3.98 -20.27 -10.94
N ASN A 432 4.37 -21.45 -11.43
CA ASN A 432 5.71 -21.73 -11.95
C ASN A 432 5.71 -22.66 -13.17
N VAL A 433 4.60 -23.32 -13.48
CA VAL A 433 4.52 -24.33 -14.55
C VAL A 433 3.34 -24.04 -15.47
N LEU A 434 3.58 -23.90 -16.78
CA LEU A 434 2.50 -23.81 -17.76
C LEU A 434 2.10 -25.21 -18.22
N ARG A 435 0.80 -25.53 -18.12
CA ARG A 435 0.23 -26.84 -18.43
C ARG A 435 -0.93 -26.74 -19.40
N VAL A 436 -1.21 -27.87 -20.07
CA VAL A 436 -2.42 -28.08 -20.86
C VAL A 436 -3.16 -29.31 -20.36
N TYR A 437 -4.43 -29.14 -20.03
CA TYR A 437 -5.37 -30.17 -19.65
C TYR A 437 -6.29 -30.54 -20.81
N ASN A 438 -6.39 -31.84 -21.11
CA ASN A 438 -7.34 -32.35 -22.10
C ASN A 438 -8.65 -32.76 -21.41
N ILE A 439 -9.76 -32.11 -21.76
CA ILE A 439 -11.04 -32.25 -21.06
C ILE A 439 -11.63 -33.67 -21.17
N ALA A 440 -11.49 -34.30 -22.34
CA ALA A 440 -12.07 -35.62 -22.60
C ALA A 440 -11.31 -36.75 -21.88
N SER A 441 -9.98 -36.72 -21.96
CA SER A 441 -9.12 -37.75 -21.36
C SER A 441 -8.77 -37.51 -19.90
N LYS A 442 -9.02 -36.28 -19.39
CA LYS A 442 -8.66 -35.82 -18.05
C LYS A 442 -7.17 -35.91 -17.72
N LYS A 443 -6.32 -35.67 -18.72
CA LYS A 443 -4.85 -35.73 -18.58
C LYS A 443 -4.23 -34.36 -18.84
N SER A 444 -3.26 -34.00 -18.00
CA SER A 444 -2.44 -32.80 -18.16
C SER A 444 -1.08 -33.13 -18.77
N ARG A 445 -0.49 -32.16 -19.46
CA ARG A 445 0.90 -32.18 -19.95
C ARG A 445 1.57 -30.83 -19.70
N THR A 446 2.88 -30.85 -19.50
CA THR A 446 3.69 -29.65 -19.25
C THR A 446 4.14 -29.04 -20.56
N LEU A 447 4.02 -27.71 -20.68
CA LEU A 447 4.57 -26.93 -21.78
C LEU A 447 5.82 -26.16 -21.35
N LEU A 448 5.74 -25.45 -20.22
CA LEU A 448 6.88 -24.74 -19.64
C LEU A 448 7.12 -25.27 -18.22
N PRO A 449 8.30 -25.86 -17.93
CA PRO A 449 8.58 -26.45 -16.62
C PRO A 449 8.95 -25.39 -15.57
N ALA A 450 8.95 -25.80 -14.30
CA ALA A 450 9.35 -24.96 -13.17
C ALA A 450 10.79 -24.42 -13.30
N GLY A 451 11.02 -23.23 -12.76
CA GLY A 451 12.31 -22.53 -12.78
C GLY A 451 12.58 -21.75 -14.06
N ARG A 452 11.63 -21.74 -15.00
CA ARG A 452 11.69 -20.92 -16.22
C ARG A 452 11.19 -19.51 -15.95
N ASN A 453 10.06 -19.37 -15.27
CA ASN A 453 9.48 -18.10 -14.88
C ASN A 453 9.23 -18.13 -13.37
N PHE A 454 9.28 -16.97 -12.73
CA PHE A 454 9.04 -16.83 -11.30
C PHE A 454 7.95 -15.79 -11.12
N SER A 455 6.73 -16.24 -10.84
CA SER A 455 5.59 -15.36 -10.58
C SER A 455 5.89 -14.47 -9.36
N TYR A 456 5.67 -13.18 -9.52
CA TYR A 456 5.76 -12.19 -8.46
C TYR A 456 4.40 -11.99 -7.78
N SER A 457 3.30 -12.08 -8.54
CA SER A 457 1.94 -11.90 -8.03
C SER A 457 0.95 -12.86 -8.68
N ASP A 458 -0.11 -13.23 -7.97
CA ASP A 458 -1.09 -14.19 -8.50
C ASP A 458 -1.81 -13.64 -9.73
N GLY A 459 -1.68 -14.33 -10.88
CA GLY A 459 -2.28 -13.93 -12.15
C GLY A 459 -1.37 -13.16 -13.10
N ASP A 460 -0.05 -13.18 -12.90
CA ASP A 460 0.92 -12.37 -13.66
C ASP A 460 1.57 -13.06 -14.87
N TRP A 461 1.15 -14.27 -15.22
CA TRP A 461 1.63 -14.96 -16.43
C TRP A 461 0.78 -14.61 -17.65
N GLU A 462 1.41 -14.39 -18.79
CA GLU A 462 0.73 -14.03 -20.02
C GLU A 462 0.86 -15.14 -21.05
N PHE A 463 -0.26 -15.79 -21.40
CA PHE A 463 -0.26 -16.78 -22.47
C PHE A 463 -1.57 -16.82 -23.26
N ALA A 464 -1.48 -17.23 -24.52
CA ALA A 464 -2.63 -17.33 -25.40
C ALA A 464 -2.51 -18.47 -26.41
N TRP A 465 -3.65 -19.13 -26.67
CA TRP A 465 -3.78 -20.11 -27.73
C TRP A 465 -3.74 -19.49 -29.12
N SER A 466 -2.99 -20.13 -30.00
CA SER A 466 -3.11 -19.91 -31.45
C SER A 466 -4.52 -20.30 -31.94
N PRO A 467 -5.06 -19.64 -32.99
CA PRO A 467 -6.45 -19.85 -33.43
C PRO A 467 -6.83 -21.25 -33.93
N ASP A 468 -5.85 -22.11 -34.21
CA ASP A 468 -6.02 -23.51 -34.60
C ASP A 468 -5.80 -24.51 -33.45
N SER A 469 -5.58 -24.01 -32.23
CA SER A 469 -5.36 -24.78 -30.99
C SER A 469 -4.07 -25.61 -30.96
N LYS A 470 -3.08 -25.37 -31.84
CA LYS A 470 -1.86 -26.20 -31.90
C LYS A 470 -0.64 -25.59 -31.23
N TRP A 471 -0.68 -24.31 -30.91
CA TRP A 471 0.45 -23.56 -30.34
C TRP A 471 -0.02 -22.64 -29.21
N ILE A 472 0.87 -22.38 -28.27
CA ILE A 472 0.74 -21.35 -27.24
C ILE A 472 1.83 -20.32 -27.46
N VAL A 473 1.47 -19.03 -27.37
CA VAL A 473 2.46 -17.96 -27.09
C VAL A 473 2.44 -17.69 -25.60
N THR A 474 3.60 -17.52 -24.98
CA THR A 474 3.75 -17.25 -23.54
C THR A 474 4.97 -16.37 -23.29
N ASP A 475 4.97 -15.64 -22.18
CA ASP A 475 6.21 -15.09 -21.63
C ASP A 475 7.13 -16.22 -21.13
N ASP A 476 8.43 -16.10 -21.40
CA ASP A 476 9.46 -17.05 -20.95
C ASP A 476 10.70 -16.30 -20.45
N HIS A 477 10.92 -16.32 -19.14
CA HIS A 477 12.03 -15.60 -18.50
C HIS A 477 13.36 -16.38 -18.60
N GLN A 478 13.32 -17.63 -19.07
CA GLN A 478 14.48 -18.50 -19.21
C GLN A 478 15.32 -18.67 -17.94
N GLY A 479 14.69 -18.54 -16.77
CA GLY A 479 15.32 -18.63 -15.45
C GLY A 479 15.96 -17.33 -14.96
N TYR A 480 15.89 -16.23 -15.73
CA TYR A 480 16.34 -14.92 -15.29
C TYR A 480 15.24 -14.20 -14.49
N PHE A 481 15.66 -13.33 -13.57
CA PHE A 481 14.74 -12.44 -12.85
C PHE A 481 14.48 -11.16 -13.66
N ASN A 482 13.22 -10.78 -13.83
CA ASN A 482 12.78 -9.57 -14.57
C ASN A 482 13.24 -9.49 -16.05
N VAL A 483 13.29 -10.61 -16.75
CA VAL A 483 13.52 -10.67 -18.21
C VAL A 483 12.29 -11.28 -18.85
N THR A 484 11.77 -10.71 -19.94
CA THR A 484 10.60 -11.23 -20.65
C THR A 484 10.96 -11.55 -22.10
N ASN A 485 10.71 -12.79 -22.53
CA ASN A 485 10.84 -13.19 -23.93
C ASN A 485 9.53 -13.82 -24.44
N ALA A 486 9.21 -13.63 -25.71
CA ALA A 486 8.05 -14.27 -26.34
C ALA A 486 8.38 -15.70 -26.80
N GLY A 487 7.94 -16.72 -26.05
CA GLY A 487 8.08 -18.13 -26.41
C GLY A 487 6.85 -18.66 -27.15
N ILE A 488 7.04 -19.31 -28.30
CA ILE A 488 6.02 -20.07 -29.00
C ILE A 488 6.28 -21.56 -28.81
N ILE A 489 5.32 -22.27 -28.22
CA ILE A 489 5.44 -23.67 -27.82
C ILE A 489 4.37 -24.51 -28.53
N PRO A 490 4.72 -25.66 -29.14
CA PRO A 490 3.73 -26.63 -29.59
C PRO A 490 2.84 -27.05 -28.43
N ALA A 491 1.53 -26.90 -28.59
CA ALA A 491 0.58 -27.16 -27.51
C ALA A 491 0.51 -28.64 -27.14
N ASP A 492 0.99 -29.57 -27.98
CA ASP A 492 1.09 -30.99 -27.65
C ASP A 492 2.26 -31.33 -26.70
N GLY A 493 3.09 -30.34 -26.36
CA GLY A 493 4.27 -30.47 -25.51
C GLY A 493 5.43 -31.20 -26.19
N LYS A 494 5.35 -31.45 -27.50
CA LYS A 494 6.37 -32.18 -28.27
C LYS A 494 7.07 -31.21 -29.22
N GLY A 495 8.25 -30.76 -28.84
CA GLY A 495 9.08 -29.90 -29.67
C GLY A 495 9.89 -28.93 -28.83
N GLN A 496 10.62 -28.03 -29.49
CA GLN A 496 11.38 -26.97 -28.83
C GLN A 496 10.57 -25.68 -28.82
N THR A 497 10.74 -24.88 -27.76
CA THR A 497 10.26 -23.50 -27.73
C THR A 497 10.96 -22.71 -28.83
N ILE A 498 10.18 -22.02 -29.64
CA ILE A 498 10.67 -21.11 -30.67
C ILE A 498 10.57 -19.70 -30.11
N TYR A 499 11.61 -18.90 -30.30
CA TYR A 499 11.61 -17.48 -29.95
C TYR A 499 11.62 -16.69 -31.25
N PRO A 500 10.46 -16.19 -31.72
CA PRO A 500 10.38 -15.43 -32.97
C PRO A 500 11.20 -14.15 -32.95
N VAL A 501 11.40 -13.61 -31.75
CA VAL A 501 12.19 -12.42 -31.45
C VAL A 501 12.99 -12.73 -30.19
N LEU A 502 14.26 -12.29 -30.15
CA LEU A 502 15.14 -12.37 -28.97
C LEU A 502 15.78 -11.01 -28.75
N SER A 503 14.98 -10.05 -28.29
CA SER A 503 15.44 -8.68 -28.06
C SER A 503 16.05 -8.51 -26.68
N GLY A 504 17.17 -7.77 -26.59
CA GLY A 504 17.67 -7.28 -25.29
C GLY A 504 16.74 -6.26 -24.61
N PHE A 505 15.66 -5.85 -25.27
CA PHE A 505 14.60 -4.97 -24.74
C PHE A 505 13.40 -5.73 -24.17
N GLY A 506 13.36 -7.06 -24.37
CA GLY A 506 12.26 -7.94 -23.97
C GLY A 506 10.97 -7.78 -24.78
N GLU A 507 10.08 -8.75 -24.62
CA GLU A 507 8.76 -8.82 -25.24
C GLU A 507 7.67 -8.99 -24.18
N ASN A 508 6.92 -7.93 -23.89
CA ASN A 508 5.82 -7.93 -22.90
C ASN A 508 4.44 -7.85 -23.60
N ASN A 509 3.37 -8.26 -22.92
CA ASN A 509 1.99 -8.20 -23.41
C ASN A 509 1.86 -8.82 -24.81
N THR A 510 2.29 -10.07 -24.92
CA THR A 510 2.38 -10.79 -26.20
C THR A 510 1.01 -11.31 -26.63
N LYS A 511 0.62 -11.09 -27.89
CA LYS A 511 -0.72 -11.48 -28.39
C LYS A 511 -0.68 -12.07 -29.81
N TRP A 512 -1.61 -12.97 -30.08
CA TRP A 512 -1.95 -13.38 -31.44
C TRP A 512 -2.85 -12.35 -32.11
N ALA A 513 -2.59 -12.04 -33.38
CA ALA A 513 -3.44 -11.19 -34.22
C ALA A 513 -3.61 -11.77 -35.64
N ALA A 514 -4.57 -11.23 -36.38
CA ALA A 514 -4.89 -11.63 -37.77
C ALA A 514 -4.99 -13.15 -37.97
N ASP A 515 -5.83 -13.81 -37.17
CA ASP A 515 -6.00 -15.26 -37.16
C ASP A 515 -4.69 -16.05 -36.99
N GLY A 516 -3.79 -15.53 -36.15
CA GLY A 516 -2.53 -16.18 -35.76
C GLY A 516 -1.38 -15.85 -36.71
N LYS A 517 -1.64 -15.14 -37.81
CA LYS A 517 -0.61 -14.77 -38.79
C LYS A 517 0.40 -13.76 -38.26
N ILE A 518 0.09 -13.08 -37.17
CA ILE A 518 0.92 -12.04 -36.56
C ILE A 518 1.04 -12.33 -35.07
N MET A 519 2.25 -12.22 -34.52
CA MET A 519 2.48 -12.05 -33.09
C MET A 519 2.83 -10.60 -32.81
N THR A 520 2.19 -10.00 -31.82
CA THR A 520 2.44 -8.61 -31.38
C THR A 520 2.98 -8.56 -29.96
N TRP A 521 3.71 -7.49 -29.62
CA TRP A 521 4.22 -7.25 -28.26
C TRP A 521 4.47 -5.76 -28.01
N LEU A 522 4.62 -5.38 -26.75
CA LEU A 522 5.09 -4.07 -26.31
C LEU A 522 6.61 -4.09 -26.13
N SER A 523 7.28 -3.07 -26.66
CA SER A 523 8.72 -2.86 -26.44
C SER A 523 9.04 -1.38 -26.28
N ASP A 524 9.99 -1.07 -25.40
CA ASP A 524 10.49 0.28 -25.17
C ASP A 524 11.72 0.62 -26.03
N ARG A 525 12.06 -0.23 -27.00
CA ARG A 525 13.27 -0.10 -27.85
C ARG A 525 13.43 1.27 -28.50
N ASP A 526 12.36 1.80 -29.06
CA ASP A 526 12.36 3.07 -29.77
C ASP A 526 11.86 4.23 -28.89
N GLY A 527 11.43 3.91 -27.65
CA GLY A 527 10.74 4.84 -26.77
C GLY A 527 11.66 5.59 -25.82
N ARG A 528 11.13 6.68 -25.26
CA ARG A 528 11.84 7.45 -24.23
C ARG A 528 11.83 6.66 -22.92
N ARG A 529 13.00 6.58 -22.28
CA ARG A 529 13.17 5.96 -20.98
C ARG A 529 13.27 6.98 -19.87
N GLY A 530 12.97 6.52 -18.66
CA GLY A 530 13.28 7.20 -17.41
C GLY A 530 14.77 7.52 -17.32
N LEU A 531 15.11 8.47 -16.45
CA LEU A 531 16.52 8.68 -16.12
C LEU A 531 17.04 7.52 -15.27
N ALA A 532 16.20 7.02 -14.35
CA ALA A 532 16.40 5.78 -13.60
C ALA A 532 15.80 4.59 -14.36
N ARG A 533 16.37 3.39 -14.15
CA ARG A 533 15.91 2.15 -14.78
C ARG A 533 14.44 1.81 -14.48
N GLN A 534 13.98 2.06 -13.26
CA GLN A 534 12.59 1.81 -12.83
C GLN A 534 11.61 2.91 -13.30
N GLY A 535 12.10 3.98 -13.94
CA GLY A 535 11.27 5.11 -14.36
C GLY A 535 10.27 4.79 -15.46
N SER A 536 9.41 5.78 -15.76
CA SER A 536 8.45 5.70 -16.84
C SER A 536 9.15 5.41 -18.16
N ARG A 537 8.60 4.48 -18.94
CA ARG A 537 9.03 4.22 -20.31
C ARG A 537 7.86 4.41 -21.26
N GLU A 538 8.15 5.01 -22.40
CA GLU A 538 7.26 4.96 -23.54
C GLU A 538 7.55 3.67 -24.30
N VAL A 539 6.50 3.01 -24.74
CA VAL A 539 6.55 1.77 -25.50
C VAL A 539 5.86 1.95 -26.84
N ASP A 540 6.15 1.03 -27.74
CA ASP A 540 5.49 0.86 -29.01
C ASP A 540 4.91 -0.53 -29.12
N VAL A 541 3.87 -0.67 -29.95
CA VAL A 541 3.36 -1.98 -30.34
C VAL A 541 4.11 -2.42 -31.58
N PHE A 542 4.84 -3.52 -31.46
CA PHE A 542 5.48 -4.21 -32.57
C PHE A 542 4.69 -5.44 -32.97
N GLY A 543 4.92 -5.91 -34.19
CA GLY A 543 4.45 -7.22 -34.61
C GLY A 543 5.32 -7.86 -35.67
N VAL A 544 5.35 -9.17 -35.65
CA VAL A 544 6.08 -10.01 -36.60
C VAL A 544 5.09 -10.88 -37.38
N PHE A 545 5.22 -10.90 -38.70
CA PHE A 545 4.35 -11.69 -39.57
C PHE A 545 4.96 -13.07 -39.81
N PHE A 546 4.16 -14.12 -39.55
CA PHE A 546 4.51 -15.51 -39.88
C PHE A 546 4.06 -15.93 -41.27
N ASP A 547 3.27 -15.10 -41.96
CA ASP A 547 2.73 -15.37 -43.30
C ASP A 547 3.21 -14.29 -44.27
N GLN A 548 3.91 -14.67 -45.32
CA GLN A 548 4.45 -13.73 -46.33
C GLN A 548 3.31 -12.98 -47.04
N GLU A 549 2.21 -13.66 -47.39
CA GLU A 549 1.06 -13.04 -48.06
C GLU A 549 0.43 -11.94 -47.19
N ALA A 550 0.27 -12.19 -45.89
CA ALA A 550 -0.22 -11.17 -44.96
C ALA A 550 0.74 -9.99 -44.81
N TYR A 551 2.06 -10.23 -44.82
CA TYR A 551 3.06 -9.16 -44.80
C TYR A 551 2.99 -8.33 -46.09
N ASP A 552 2.97 -8.96 -47.26
CA ASP A 552 2.88 -8.26 -48.55
C ASP A 552 1.60 -7.44 -48.64
N ARG A 553 0.47 -7.99 -48.18
CA ARG A 553 -0.82 -7.28 -48.08
C ARG A 553 -0.76 -6.08 -47.14
N PHE A 554 -0.03 -6.20 -46.02
CA PHE A 554 0.19 -5.09 -45.09
C PHE A 554 1.04 -3.98 -45.71
N LYS A 555 1.98 -4.32 -46.60
CA LYS A 555 2.88 -3.35 -47.25
C LYS A 555 2.26 -2.61 -48.45
N LEU A 556 1.07 -3.00 -48.89
CA LEU A 556 0.34 -2.29 -49.95
C LEU A 556 0.05 -0.83 -49.54
N SER A 557 0.14 0.09 -50.51
CA SER A 557 -0.35 1.45 -50.33
C SER A 557 -1.87 1.47 -50.11
N LYS A 558 -2.39 2.61 -49.64
CA LYS A 558 -3.84 2.82 -49.41
C LYS A 558 -4.66 2.48 -50.67
N ASP A 559 -4.21 2.97 -51.83
CA ASP A 559 -4.91 2.78 -53.11
C ASP A 559 -4.84 1.33 -53.60
N GLU A 560 -3.67 0.69 -53.49
CA GLU A 560 -3.49 -0.72 -53.86
C GLU A 560 -4.32 -1.65 -52.98
N PHE A 561 -4.38 -1.37 -51.67
CA PHE A 561 -5.20 -2.16 -50.75
C PHE A 561 -6.69 -1.96 -50.98
N ASN A 562 -7.14 -0.73 -51.25
CA ASN A 562 -8.54 -0.45 -51.57
C ASN A 562 -8.95 -1.15 -52.86
N LEU A 563 -8.12 -1.09 -53.91
CA LEU A 563 -8.35 -1.80 -55.16
C LEU A 563 -8.39 -3.32 -54.96
N LEU A 564 -7.52 -3.87 -54.09
CA LEU A 564 -7.55 -5.28 -53.72
C LEU A 564 -8.87 -5.63 -53.00
N LYS A 565 -9.31 -4.82 -52.02
CA LYS A 565 -10.59 -5.04 -51.33
C LYS A 565 -11.79 -4.95 -52.29
N GLU A 566 -11.83 -3.98 -53.20
CA GLU A 566 -12.91 -3.89 -54.20
C GLU A 566 -12.96 -5.14 -55.10
N LYS A 567 -11.80 -5.67 -55.50
CA LYS A 567 -11.70 -6.94 -56.25
C LYS A 567 -12.17 -8.15 -55.42
N GLU A 568 -11.81 -8.21 -54.14
CA GLU A 568 -12.27 -9.26 -53.21
C GLU A 568 -13.79 -9.18 -52.95
N ASP A 569 -14.35 -7.96 -52.80
CA ASP A 569 -15.77 -7.76 -52.53
C ASP A 569 -16.63 -7.99 -53.78
N SER A 570 -16.12 -7.64 -54.96
CA SER A 570 -16.79 -7.92 -56.24
C SER A 570 -16.74 -9.41 -56.62
N SER A 571 -15.69 -10.15 -56.22
CA SER A 571 -15.65 -11.60 -56.38
C SER A 571 -16.60 -12.32 -55.41
N LYS A 572 -16.68 -11.88 -54.14
CA LYS A 572 -17.68 -12.37 -53.16
C LYS A 572 -19.13 -12.11 -53.59
N LYS A 573 -19.42 -11.00 -54.29
CA LYS A 573 -20.76 -10.71 -54.83
C LYS A 573 -21.16 -11.61 -56.00
N LYS A 574 -20.24 -12.30 -56.67
CA LYS A 574 -20.56 -13.28 -57.75
C LYS A 574 -20.92 -14.68 -57.23
N ASP A 575 -20.62 -14.99 -55.96
CA ASP A 575 -20.86 -16.31 -55.35
C ASP A 575 -22.18 -16.43 -54.56
N THR A 576 -23.03 -15.40 -54.53
CA THR A 576 -24.26 -15.38 -53.71
C THR A 576 -25.46 -16.14 -54.29
N THR A 577 -25.30 -16.93 -55.37
CA THR A 577 -26.36 -17.78 -55.95
C THR A 577 -26.38 -19.25 -55.50
N ALA A 578 -25.62 -19.67 -54.47
CA ALA A 578 -25.69 -21.04 -53.96
C ALA A 578 -25.75 -21.14 -52.42
N ALA A 579 -26.95 -21.47 -51.94
CA ALA A 579 -27.33 -22.22 -50.73
C ALA A 579 -26.77 -21.87 -49.32
N LYS A 580 -27.72 -21.57 -48.42
CA LYS A 580 -27.64 -21.74 -46.96
C LYS A 580 -27.18 -23.15 -46.57
N LYS A 581 -26.10 -23.25 -45.78
CA LYS A 581 -25.89 -24.33 -44.79
C LYS A 581 -24.96 -23.83 -43.67
N ASP A 582 -25.48 -23.88 -42.45
CA ASP A 582 -24.72 -23.74 -41.21
C ASP A 582 -23.73 -24.89 -41.07
N SER A 583 -22.47 -24.63 -41.39
CA SER A 583 -21.32 -25.36 -40.85
C SER A 583 -20.09 -24.48 -41.02
N ALA A 584 -19.43 -24.15 -39.91
CA ALA A 584 -18.19 -23.39 -39.91
C ALA A 584 -17.18 -24.04 -40.88
N ALA A 585 -16.76 -23.30 -41.90
CA ALA A 585 -15.68 -23.75 -42.77
C ALA A 585 -14.44 -24.07 -41.92
N PRO A 586 -13.70 -25.16 -42.19
CA PRO A 586 -12.50 -25.48 -41.44
C PRO A 586 -11.51 -24.33 -41.57
N LYS A 587 -11.10 -23.74 -40.43
CA LYS A 587 -10.03 -22.73 -40.40
C LYS A 587 -8.79 -23.34 -41.08
N LYS A 588 -8.18 -22.62 -42.04
CA LYS A 588 -6.93 -23.05 -42.67
C LYS A 588 -5.91 -23.34 -41.55
N PRO A 589 -5.16 -24.47 -41.61
CA PRO A 589 -4.19 -24.80 -40.57
C PRO A 589 -3.14 -23.69 -40.46
N PHE A 590 -2.83 -23.29 -39.22
CA PHE A 590 -1.77 -22.33 -38.96
C PHE A 590 -0.43 -22.99 -39.30
N ASN A 591 0.23 -22.49 -40.34
CA ASN A 591 1.53 -22.98 -40.82
C ASN A 591 2.51 -21.80 -40.81
N PRO A 592 3.03 -21.41 -39.64
CA PRO A 592 3.93 -20.27 -39.53
C PRO A 592 5.24 -20.51 -40.28
N ASP A 593 5.64 -19.54 -41.08
CA ASP A 593 7.00 -19.45 -41.60
C ASP A 593 7.85 -18.71 -40.57
N PHE A 594 8.83 -19.39 -39.97
CA PHE A 594 9.77 -18.80 -39.01
C PHE A 594 11.09 -18.33 -39.66
N SER A 595 11.20 -18.38 -40.98
CA SER A 595 12.38 -17.87 -41.69
C SER A 595 12.31 -16.35 -41.88
N ASN A 596 13.46 -15.67 -41.86
CA ASN A 596 13.59 -14.25 -42.21
C ASN A 596 12.64 -13.30 -41.42
N LEU A 597 12.33 -13.61 -40.16
CA LEU A 597 11.36 -12.87 -39.35
C LEU A 597 11.75 -11.40 -39.11
N ASP A 598 13.05 -11.10 -39.04
CA ASP A 598 13.55 -9.71 -38.91
C ASP A 598 13.08 -8.82 -40.06
N SER A 599 13.01 -9.37 -41.29
CA SER A 599 12.54 -8.64 -42.47
C SER A 599 11.03 -8.41 -42.49
N ARG A 600 10.30 -9.16 -41.66
CA ARG A 600 8.84 -9.17 -41.52
C ARG A 600 8.36 -8.62 -40.17
N THR A 601 9.25 -7.96 -39.43
CA THR A 601 8.92 -7.26 -38.20
C THR A 601 8.59 -5.80 -38.49
N VAL A 602 7.47 -5.30 -37.95
CA VAL A 602 7.00 -3.93 -38.15
C VAL A 602 6.58 -3.28 -36.84
N ARG A 603 6.60 -1.94 -36.82
CA ARG A 603 6.04 -1.12 -35.75
C ARG A 603 4.61 -0.71 -36.14
N PHE A 604 3.63 -0.96 -35.28
CA PHE A 604 2.21 -0.65 -35.51
C PHE A 604 1.81 0.75 -35.05
N THR A 605 2.50 1.29 -34.05
CA THR A 605 2.32 2.66 -33.54
C THR A 605 3.21 3.65 -34.29
N ILE A 606 2.75 4.88 -34.48
CA ILE A 606 3.55 5.93 -35.14
C ILE A 606 4.42 6.73 -34.17
N ASN A 607 4.13 6.63 -32.87
CA ASN A 607 4.86 7.28 -31.79
C ASN A 607 4.82 6.39 -30.55
N SER A 608 5.88 6.47 -29.76
CA SER A 608 5.96 5.81 -28.47
C SER A 608 5.06 6.52 -27.47
N ALA A 609 4.45 5.78 -26.56
CA ALA A 609 3.61 6.32 -25.49
C ALA A 609 3.59 5.38 -24.27
N SER A 610 3.11 5.84 -23.13
CA SER A 610 2.76 4.91 -22.04
C SER A 610 1.46 4.20 -22.42
N ILE A 611 1.57 2.94 -22.86
CA ILE A 611 0.45 2.12 -23.32
C ILE A 611 0.05 1.14 -22.22
N GLY A 612 -1.23 1.15 -21.83
CA GLY A 612 -1.77 0.22 -20.84
C GLY A 612 -2.11 -1.15 -21.45
N ASP A 613 -2.87 -1.14 -22.55
CA ASP A 613 -3.22 -2.34 -23.31
C ASP A 613 -3.57 -1.99 -24.76
N TYR A 614 -3.59 -2.98 -25.65
CA TYR A 614 -3.85 -2.80 -27.08
C TYR A 614 -4.55 -4.02 -27.73
N VAL A 615 -5.20 -3.78 -28.86
CA VAL A 615 -5.83 -4.82 -29.69
C VAL A 615 -5.83 -4.42 -31.17
N LEU A 616 -5.63 -5.39 -32.06
CA LEU A 616 -5.74 -5.21 -33.51
C LEU A 616 -7.12 -5.68 -33.99
N ASN A 617 -7.65 -5.06 -35.04
CA ASN A 617 -8.77 -5.64 -35.76
C ASN A 617 -8.34 -6.86 -36.60
N SER A 618 -9.31 -7.64 -37.07
CA SER A 618 -9.09 -8.95 -37.69
C SER A 618 -8.20 -8.91 -38.95
N ASP A 619 -8.26 -7.83 -39.74
CA ASP A 619 -7.41 -7.66 -40.94
C ASP A 619 -6.12 -6.86 -40.68
N ALA A 620 -5.82 -6.56 -39.40
CA ALA A 620 -4.68 -5.77 -38.95
C ALA A 620 -4.56 -4.37 -39.60
N SER A 621 -5.65 -3.85 -40.19
CA SER A 621 -5.68 -2.49 -40.75
C SER A 621 -5.73 -1.40 -39.69
N LYS A 622 -6.17 -1.73 -38.47
CA LYS A 622 -6.26 -0.78 -37.35
C LYS A 622 -5.74 -1.41 -36.07
N ILE A 623 -5.05 -0.60 -35.28
CA ILE A 623 -4.71 -0.88 -33.90
C ILE A 623 -5.43 0.10 -32.99
N PHE A 624 -6.03 -0.41 -31.92
CA PHE A 624 -6.63 0.35 -30.83
C PHE A 624 -5.80 0.16 -29.58
N TYR A 625 -5.52 1.24 -28.85
CA TYR A 625 -4.65 1.15 -27.68
C TYR A 625 -4.98 2.24 -26.65
N MET A 626 -4.84 1.89 -25.38
CA MET A 626 -4.99 2.80 -24.24
C MET A 626 -3.66 3.50 -24.01
N ALA A 627 -3.57 4.80 -24.28
CA ALA A 627 -2.33 5.56 -24.08
C ALA A 627 -2.55 6.78 -23.20
N ALA A 628 -1.55 7.05 -22.35
CA ALA A 628 -1.54 8.24 -21.51
C ALA A 628 -1.45 9.52 -22.34
N PHE A 629 -2.36 10.47 -22.09
CA PHE A 629 -2.36 11.80 -22.69
C PHE A 629 -3.02 12.80 -21.72
N GLU A 630 -2.45 14.01 -21.61
CA GLU A 630 -2.86 15.05 -20.66
C GLU A 630 -3.03 14.56 -19.20
N LYS A 631 -4.25 14.21 -18.78
CA LYS A 631 -4.62 13.93 -17.38
C LYS A 631 -4.88 12.45 -17.07
N GLY A 632 -4.73 11.54 -18.05
CA GLY A 632 -5.01 10.13 -17.85
C GLY A 632 -4.80 9.30 -19.11
N TYR A 633 -5.42 8.13 -19.18
CA TYR A 633 -5.40 7.28 -20.36
C TYR A 633 -6.65 7.50 -21.21
N ASP A 634 -6.43 7.70 -22.50
CA ASP A 634 -7.46 7.80 -23.53
C ASP A 634 -7.32 6.63 -24.51
N LEU A 635 -8.38 6.37 -25.26
CA LEU A 635 -8.39 5.33 -26.29
C LEU A 635 -7.99 5.94 -27.64
N TRP A 636 -6.92 5.41 -28.21
CA TRP A 636 -6.36 5.83 -29.50
C TRP A 636 -6.62 4.78 -30.57
N VAL A 637 -6.63 5.24 -31.82
CA VAL A 637 -6.64 4.37 -33.01
C VAL A 637 -5.59 4.84 -33.99
N THR A 638 -4.84 3.88 -34.55
CA THR A 638 -3.88 4.11 -35.64
C THR A 638 -4.18 3.16 -36.79
N GLU A 639 -4.16 3.68 -38.02
CA GLU A 639 -4.08 2.87 -39.24
C GLU A 639 -2.60 2.71 -39.63
N PRO A 640 -1.95 1.56 -39.36
CA PRO A 640 -0.48 1.46 -39.43
C PRO A 640 0.11 1.67 -40.83
N ARG A 641 -0.68 1.44 -41.88
CA ARG A 641 -0.24 1.54 -43.28
C ARG A 641 -0.16 2.97 -43.78
N THR A 642 -1.06 3.82 -43.29
CA THR A 642 -1.13 5.25 -43.66
C THR A 642 -0.44 6.12 -42.62
N GLY A 643 -0.31 5.61 -41.38
CA GLY A 643 0.15 6.38 -40.23
C GLY A 643 -0.91 7.35 -39.69
N GLU A 644 -2.15 7.29 -40.18
CA GLU A 644 -3.24 8.11 -39.65
C GLU A 644 -3.55 7.69 -38.21
N THR A 645 -3.37 8.60 -37.25
CA THR A 645 -3.68 8.38 -35.82
C THR A 645 -4.63 9.44 -35.29
N LYS A 646 -5.49 9.04 -34.34
CA LYS A 646 -6.33 9.98 -33.59
C LYS A 646 -6.74 9.41 -32.23
N ILE A 647 -7.08 10.30 -31.29
CA ILE A 647 -7.86 9.93 -30.10
C ILE A 647 -9.25 9.50 -30.58
N LEU A 648 -9.59 8.24 -30.35
CA LEU A 648 -10.91 7.69 -30.66
C LEU A 648 -11.92 8.11 -29.59
N ALA A 649 -11.55 8.02 -28.30
CA ALA A 649 -12.41 8.38 -27.18
C ALA A 649 -11.61 8.96 -26.00
N LYS A 650 -12.09 10.08 -25.45
CA LYS A 650 -11.54 10.68 -24.23
C LYS A 650 -12.14 10.03 -22.99
N LEU A 651 -11.33 9.25 -22.27
CA LEU A 651 -11.72 8.53 -21.07
C LEU A 651 -11.15 9.18 -19.80
N GLY A 652 -9.98 9.85 -19.89
CA GLY A 652 -9.29 10.45 -18.73
C GLY A 652 -9.02 9.46 -17.59
N GLY A 653 -8.89 8.18 -17.94
CA GLY A 653 -8.94 7.05 -17.02
C GLY A 653 -7.60 6.66 -16.45
N SER A 654 -7.59 5.54 -15.72
CA SER A 654 -6.38 4.78 -15.39
C SER A 654 -5.97 3.90 -16.58
N PRO A 655 -4.74 3.36 -16.62
CA PRO A 655 -4.46 2.23 -17.51
C PRO A 655 -5.47 1.11 -17.22
N GLY A 656 -5.89 0.41 -18.26
CA GLY A 656 -6.93 -0.63 -18.17
C GLY A 656 -6.90 -1.53 -19.40
N SER A 657 -7.55 -2.69 -19.29
CA SER A 657 -7.64 -3.69 -20.35
C SER A 657 -8.60 -3.27 -21.47
N ILE A 658 -8.32 -3.76 -22.67
CA ILE A 658 -9.14 -3.54 -23.87
C ILE A 658 -9.53 -4.88 -24.51
N ALA A 659 -10.81 -5.02 -24.86
CA ALA A 659 -11.30 -6.13 -25.67
C ALA A 659 -12.06 -5.61 -26.89
N LEU A 660 -11.88 -6.27 -28.04
CA LEU A 660 -12.60 -5.96 -29.28
C LEU A 660 -13.65 -7.05 -29.54
N SER A 661 -14.87 -6.64 -29.90
CA SER A 661 -15.91 -7.55 -30.33
C SER A 661 -15.51 -8.30 -31.60
N LYS A 662 -16.01 -9.52 -31.78
CA LYS A 662 -15.64 -10.38 -32.91
C LYS A 662 -15.94 -9.77 -34.29
N ASP A 663 -16.96 -8.92 -34.38
CA ASP A 663 -17.31 -8.19 -35.60
C ASP A 663 -16.43 -6.94 -35.84
N GLY A 664 -15.58 -6.57 -34.87
CA GLY A 664 -14.67 -5.43 -34.94
C GLY A 664 -15.31 -4.06 -34.70
N ASN A 665 -16.58 -4.01 -34.28
CA ASN A 665 -17.35 -2.76 -34.20
C ASN A 665 -17.34 -2.12 -32.81
N THR A 666 -17.13 -2.89 -31.73
CA THR A 666 -17.24 -2.40 -30.35
C THR A 666 -16.00 -2.75 -29.54
N LEU A 667 -15.46 -1.76 -28.84
CA LEU A 667 -14.38 -1.91 -27.88
C LEU A 667 -14.95 -1.86 -26.46
N PHE A 668 -14.49 -2.75 -25.59
CA PHE A 668 -14.79 -2.77 -24.17
C PHE A 668 -13.54 -2.35 -23.42
N VAL A 669 -13.66 -1.33 -22.57
CA VAL A 669 -12.52 -0.71 -21.88
C VAL A 669 -12.80 -0.62 -20.39
N SER A 670 -11.87 -1.14 -19.58
CA SER A 670 -11.89 -0.92 -18.13
C SER A 670 -11.41 0.51 -17.80
N ASN A 671 -12.17 1.20 -16.94
CA ASN A 671 -11.87 2.55 -16.48
C ASN A 671 -12.28 2.71 -15.01
N ARG A 672 -11.28 2.75 -14.11
CA ARG A 672 -11.47 2.95 -12.65
C ARG A 672 -12.53 2.02 -12.03
N GLY A 673 -12.45 0.73 -12.33
CA GLY A 673 -13.36 -0.29 -11.80
C GLY A 673 -14.75 -0.32 -12.47
N SER A 674 -14.97 0.48 -13.52
CA SER A 674 -16.14 0.40 -14.40
C SER A 674 -15.73 -0.10 -15.79
N VAL A 675 -16.68 -0.61 -16.58
CA VAL A 675 -16.43 -0.98 -17.99
C VAL A 675 -17.32 -0.16 -18.91
N VAL A 676 -16.74 0.37 -19.98
CA VAL A 676 -17.45 1.15 -21.01
C VAL A 676 -17.32 0.51 -22.39
N LYS A 677 -18.35 0.70 -23.21
CA LYS A 677 -18.35 0.40 -24.64
C LYS A 677 -17.89 1.64 -25.40
N VAL A 678 -17.05 1.44 -26.40
CA VAL A 678 -16.67 2.47 -27.37
C VAL A 678 -16.91 1.92 -28.77
N ASP A 679 -17.71 2.63 -29.55
CA ASP A 679 -17.88 2.31 -30.97
C ASP A 679 -16.55 2.52 -31.73
N ALA A 680 -16.06 1.47 -32.39
CA ALA A 680 -14.73 1.44 -33.00
C ALA A 680 -14.56 2.40 -34.19
N SER A 681 -15.67 2.95 -34.71
CA SER A 681 -15.67 3.87 -35.86
C SER A 681 -15.82 5.33 -35.44
N SER A 682 -16.79 5.61 -34.59
CA SER A 682 -17.23 6.95 -34.17
C SER A 682 -16.62 7.40 -32.84
N GLY A 683 -16.16 6.46 -32.00
CA GLY A 683 -15.65 6.76 -30.67
C GLY A 683 -16.73 7.04 -29.62
N LYS A 684 -18.01 6.77 -29.93
CA LYS A 684 -19.12 6.99 -29.00
C LYS A 684 -18.97 6.10 -27.76
N ILE A 685 -18.90 6.72 -26.59
CA ILE A 685 -18.80 6.03 -25.29
C ILE A 685 -20.20 5.74 -24.76
N THR A 686 -20.45 4.51 -24.31
CA THR A 686 -21.68 4.10 -23.61
C THR A 686 -21.33 3.20 -22.43
N PRO A 687 -21.86 3.41 -21.22
CA PRO A 687 -21.52 2.56 -20.07
C PRO A 687 -22.07 1.13 -20.24
N VAL A 688 -21.35 0.13 -19.71
CA VAL A 688 -21.94 -1.19 -19.43
C VAL A 688 -22.59 -1.10 -18.05
N THR A 689 -23.91 -1.28 -17.98
CA THR A 689 -24.64 -1.14 -16.72
C THR A 689 -24.45 -2.38 -15.86
N ILE A 690 -24.03 -2.17 -14.61
CA ILE A 690 -23.94 -3.21 -13.57
C ILE A 690 -24.91 -2.82 -12.45
N SER A 691 -25.86 -3.70 -12.16
CA SER A 691 -26.85 -3.46 -11.12
C SER A 691 -27.31 -4.78 -10.51
N THR A 692 -26.69 -5.14 -9.40
CA THR A 692 -27.14 -6.24 -8.54
C THR A 692 -26.71 -5.95 -7.11
N GLU A 693 -27.10 -6.80 -6.19
CA GLU A 693 -26.54 -6.89 -4.84
C GLU A 693 -26.17 -8.34 -4.54
N PHE A 694 -25.39 -8.52 -3.48
CA PHE A 694 -25.23 -9.83 -2.87
C PHE A 694 -25.18 -9.71 -1.35
N VAL A 695 -25.43 -10.83 -0.67
CA VAL A 695 -25.37 -10.91 0.79
C VAL A 695 -23.93 -11.29 1.17
N LEU A 696 -23.18 -10.32 1.67
CA LEU A 696 -21.81 -10.49 2.15
C LEU A 696 -21.82 -11.13 3.54
N ASP A 697 -21.13 -12.25 3.71
CA ASP A 697 -20.76 -12.79 5.02
C ASP A 697 -19.38 -12.25 5.42
N GLN A 698 -19.37 -11.29 6.35
CA GLN A 698 -18.13 -10.62 6.76
C GLN A 698 -17.21 -11.48 7.60
N GLU A 699 -17.75 -12.45 8.35
CA GLU A 699 -16.92 -13.35 9.17
C GLU A 699 -16.20 -14.34 8.25
N ALA A 700 -16.94 -14.92 7.31
CA ALA A 700 -16.38 -15.85 6.35
C ALA A 700 -15.36 -15.17 5.42
N GLU A 701 -15.62 -13.93 4.98
CA GLU A 701 -14.67 -13.13 4.19
C GLU A 701 -13.35 -12.89 4.95
N ARG A 702 -13.42 -12.48 6.22
CA ARG A 702 -12.20 -12.28 7.05
C ARG A 702 -11.45 -13.58 7.29
N ARG A 703 -12.16 -14.68 7.53
CA ARG A 703 -11.54 -16.01 7.67
C ARG A 703 -10.79 -16.40 6.40
N TYR A 704 -11.40 -16.20 5.24
CA TYR A 704 -10.73 -16.42 3.96
C TYR A 704 -9.47 -15.55 3.83
N ILE A 705 -9.56 -14.24 4.03
CA ILE A 705 -8.40 -13.33 3.91
C ILE A 705 -7.27 -13.74 4.87
N TYR A 706 -7.62 -14.16 6.08
CA TYR A 706 -6.67 -14.66 7.07
C TYR A 706 -5.96 -15.94 6.60
N GLU A 707 -6.72 -16.94 6.16
CA GLU A 707 -6.20 -18.22 5.66
C GLU A 707 -5.33 -18.00 4.42
N HIS A 708 -5.76 -17.15 3.50
CA HIS A 708 -5.03 -16.76 2.31
C HIS A 708 -3.68 -16.11 2.66
N ALA A 709 -3.68 -15.10 3.54
CA ALA A 709 -2.44 -14.45 3.98
C ALA A 709 -1.47 -15.44 4.64
N TRP A 710 -1.98 -16.36 5.47
CA TRP A 710 -1.17 -17.40 6.10
C TRP A 710 -0.55 -18.37 5.08
N LYS A 711 -1.33 -18.80 4.08
CA LYS A 711 -0.89 -19.71 3.01
C LYS A 711 0.12 -19.06 2.08
N GLN A 712 -0.10 -17.80 1.68
CA GLN A 712 0.85 -17.05 0.84
C GLN A 712 2.24 -16.93 1.49
N VAL A 713 2.33 -16.88 2.82
CA VAL A 713 3.62 -16.93 3.51
C VAL A 713 4.34 -18.26 3.27
N ILE A 714 3.64 -19.38 3.32
CA ILE A 714 4.22 -20.71 3.05
C ILE A 714 4.76 -20.78 1.63
N ASP A 715 3.99 -20.26 0.68
CA ASP A 715 4.26 -20.44 -0.74
C ASP A 715 5.31 -19.44 -1.27
N LYS A 716 5.44 -18.26 -0.66
CA LYS A 716 6.21 -17.14 -1.25
C LYS A 716 7.25 -16.47 -0.35
N PHE A 717 7.31 -16.76 0.94
CA PHE A 717 8.30 -16.12 1.81
C PHE A 717 9.73 -16.53 1.44
N TYR A 718 10.64 -15.56 1.39
CA TYR A 718 12.01 -15.77 0.89
C TYR A 718 12.84 -16.82 1.70
N ALA A 719 12.43 -17.09 2.95
CA ALA A 719 13.18 -17.87 3.94
C ALA A 719 12.35 -19.09 4.44
N PRO A 720 12.12 -20.10 3.58
CA PRO A 720 11.26 -21.25 3.91
C PRO A 720 11.85 -22.16 5.00
N ALA A 721 13.17 -22.13 5.25
CA ALA A 721 13.79 -22.90 6.32
C ALA A 721 13.45 -22.32 7.70
N GLU A 722 13.42 -20.99 7.80
CA GLU A 722 13.11 -20.21 8.98
C GLU A 722 11.63 -20.38 9.37
N LEU A 723 10.71 -20.46 8.40
CA LEU A 723 9.29 -20.78 8.64
C LEU A 723 9.10 -22.09 9.40
N LYS A 724 9.90 -23.11 9.07
CA LYS A 724 9.87 -24.42 9.76
C LYS A 724 10.39 -24.30 11.19
N GLN A 725 11.38 -23.44 11.43
CA GLN A 725 11.98 -23.25 12.75
C GLN A 725 11.02 -22.55 13.72
N ILE A 726 10.25 -21.56 13.25
CA ILE A 726 9.29 -20.84 14.10
C ILE A 726 7.98 -21.61 14.32
N GLY A 727 7.74 -22.70 13.57
CA GLY A 727 6.52 -23.50 13.70
C GLY A 727 5.27 -22.78 13.20
N TRP A 728 5.33 -22.21 12.00
CA TRP A 728 4.30 -21.35 11.39
C TRP A 728 2.84 -21.89 11.49
N GLU A 729 2.64 -23.21 11.38
CA GLU A 729 1.31 -23.84 11.51
C GLU A 729 0.67 -23.60 12.89
N ALA A 730 1.47 -23.54 13.96
CA ALA A 730 0.96 -23.31 15.31
C ALA A 730 0.42 -21.88 15.48
N TYR A 731 1.05 -20.90 14.82
CA TYR A 731 0.60 -19.51 14.85
C TYR A 731 -0.70 -19.33 14.09
N ALA A 732 -0.91 -20.05 12.98
CA ALA A 732 -2.19 -20.10 12.27
C ALA A 732 -3.35 -20.39 13.24
N LYS A 733 -3.28 -21.53 13.93
CA LYS A 733 -4.34 -21.97 14.85
C LYS A 733 -4.49 -21.02 16.05
N ASN A 734 -3.39 -20.42 16.51
CA ASN A 734 -3.42 -19.48 17.63
C ASN A 734 -4.14 -18.17 17.29
N TYR A 735 -3.93 -17.62 16.09
CA TYR A 735 -4.53 -16.35 15.69
C TYR A 735 -5.95 -16.53 15.11
N GLU A 736 -6.22 -17.61 14.38
CA GLU A 736 -7.54 -17.90 13.79
C GLU A 736 -8.68 -17.88 14.83
N ARG A 737 -8.40 -18.34 16.06
CA ARG A 737 -9.39 -18.40 17.15
C ARG A 737 -9.96 -17.04 17.55
N PHE A 738 -9.30 -15.94 17.18
CA PHE A 738 -9.74 -14.58 17.49
C PHE A 738 -10.72 -14.01 16.46
N LEU A 739 -10.83 -14.60 15.27
CA LEU A 739 -11.69 -14.10 14.19
C LEU A 739 -13.16 -13.89 14.61
N PRO A 740 -13.83 -14.80 15.37
CA PRO A 740 -15.22 -14.59 15.80
C PRO A 740 -15.42 -13.39 16.74
N TYR A 741 -14.33 -12.87 17.31
CA TYR A 741 -14.31 -11.76 18.24
C TYR A 741 -13.98 -10.42 17.57
N ILE A 742 -13.70 -10.43 16.26
CA ILE A 742 -13.37 -9.26 15.45
C ILE A 742 -14.50 -8.97 14.48
N SER A 743 -14.97 -7.72 14.44
CA SER A 743 -16.10 -7.31 13.57
C SER A 743 -15.80 -6.12 12.67
N ASN A 744 -14.58 -5.59 12.72
CA ASN A 744 -14.16 -4.42 11.97
C ASN A 744 -12.74 -4.63 11.39
N ASN A 745 -12.37 -3.79 10.42
CA ASN A 745 -11.10 -3.93 9.71
C ASN A 745 -9.92 -3.25 10.45
N TYR A 746 -10.16 -2.41 11.46
CA TYR A 746 -9.10 -1.86 12.34
C TYR A 746 -8.48 -2.97 13.19
N ASP A 747 -9.31 -3.75 13.88
CA ASP A 747 -8.86 -4.89 14.70
C ASP A 747 -8.33 -6.03 13.83
N PHE A 748 -8.94 -6.25 12.65
CA PHE A 748 -8.51 -7.33 11.75
C PHE A 748 -7.12 -7.08 11.15
N GLN A 749 -6.80 -5.84 10.76
CA GLN A 749 -5.45 -5.55 10.27
C GLN A 749 -4.40 -5.69 11.39
N GLU A 750 -4.72 -5.37 12.66
CA GLU A 750 -3.79 -5.63 13.78
C GLU A 750 -3.57 -7.13 13.97
N LEU A 751 -4.60 -7.96 13.80
CA LEU A 751 -4.46 -9.41 13.85
C LEU A 751 -3.53 -9.93 12.75
N LEU A 752 -3.70 -9.44 11.51
CA LEU A 752 -2.80 -9.79 10.41
C LEU A 752 -1.36 -9.33 10.68
N SER A 753 -1.17 -8.13 11.22
CA SER A 753 0.15 -7.61 11.57
C SER A 753 0.80 -8.37 12.73
N GLU A 754 0.04 -8.79 13.75
CA GLU A 754 0.56 -9.67 14.82
C GLU A 754 0.96 -11.05 14.27
N LEU A 755 0.17 -11.66 13.39
CA LEU A 755 0.50 -12.94 12.75
C LEU A 755 1.78 -12.81 11.91
N LEU A 756 1.82 -11.86 10.97
CA LEU A 756 2.96 -11.67 10.06
C LEU A 756 4.21 -11.19 10.80
N GLY A 757 4.04 -10.49 11.94
CA GLY A 757 5.12 -10.06 12.80
C GLY A 757 5.94 -11.20 13.43
N GLU A 758 5.39 -12.42 13.51
CA GLU A 758 6.12 -13.62 13.97
C GLU A 758 7.26 -14.02 13.04
N LEU A 759 7.24 -13.55 11.79
CA LEU A 759 8.29 -13.83 10.79
C LEU A 759 9.60 -13.11 11.09
N ASN A 760 9.57 -12.06 11.92
CA ASN A 760 10.69 -11.16 12.16
C ASN A 760 11.41 -10.74 10.87
N ALA A 761 10.63 -10.33 9.87
CA ALA A 761 11.13 -9.88 8.57
C ALA A 761 10.53 -8.51 8.22
N SER A 762 11.29 -7.71 7.48
CA SER A 762 10.85 -6.41 6.96
C SER A 762 9.72 -6.59 5.95
N HIS A 763 9.00 -5.50 5.69
CA HIS A 763 7.88 -5.47 4.74
C HIS A 763 6.76 -6.48 5.02
N THR A 764 6.57 -6.82 6.31
CA THR A 764 5.46 -7.65 6.78
C THR A 764 4.42 -6.79 7.48
N GLY A 765 3.15 -7.17 7.40
CA GLY A 765 2.06 -6.51 8.11
C GLY A 765 0.76 -6.41 7.31
N GLY A 766 -0.34 -6.15 8.00
CA GLY A 766 -1.64 -5.78 7.44
C GLY A 766 -1.87 -4.27 7.48
N ARG A 767 -2.67 -3.75 6.53
CA ARG A 767 -3.06 -2.34 6.48
C ARG A 767 -4.55 -2.22 6.14
N PHE A 768 -5.21 -1.28 6.80
CA PHE A 768 -6.58 -0.88 6.52
C PHE A 768 -6.62 0.60 6.13
N TYR A 769 -7.22 0.90 4.99
CA TYR A 769 -7.46 2.26 4.54
C TYR A 769 -8.93 2.61 4.73
N SER A 770 -9.26 3.18 5.89
CA SER A 770 -10.58 3.73 6.14
C SER A 770 -10.85 4.90 5.19
N SER A 771 -12.04 4.93 4.61
CA SER A 771 -12.49 6.07 3.80
C SER A 771 -13.94 6.38 4.12
N ARG A 772 -14.20 7.64 4.39
CA ARG A 772 -15.54 8.18 4.65
C ARG A 772 -15.76 9.37 3.74
N SER A 773 -16.78 9.29 2.89
CA SER A 773 -17.13 10.37 1.96
C SER A 773 -17.67 11.62 2.68
N ASP A 774 -18.15 11.46 3.91
CA ASP A 774 -18.67 12.50 4.79
C ASP A 774 -17.66 12.96 5.85
N GLY A 775 -16.40 12.52 5.80
CA GLY A 775 -15.38 12.91 6.78
C GLY A 775 -15.02 14.40 6.78
N ASP A 776 -14.47 14.89 7.89
CA ASP A 776 -13.80 16.18 7.95
C ASP A 776 -12.47 16.12 7.18
N ASN A 777 -12.14 17.22 6.51
CA ASN A 777 -10.86 17.40 5.80
C ASN A 777 -10.37 18.83 6.02
N THR A 778 -9.50 19.04 7.02
CA THR A 778 -8.95 20.35 7.37
C THR A 778 -8.08 20.87 6.23
N ALA A 779 -8.46 22.02 5.66
CA ALA A 779 -7.66 22.66 4.64
C ALA A 779 -6.47 23.42 5.24
N ALA A 780 -5.39 23.52 4.49
CA ALA A 780 -4.14 24.14 4.89
C ALA A 780 -3.97 25.53 4.26
N LEU A 781 -3.51 26.50 5.05
CA LEU A 781 -3.21 27.86 4.60
C LEU A 781 -1.76 28.03 4.14
N GLY A 782 -0.92 26.98 4.24
CA GLY A 782 0.52 27.04 4.00
C GLY A 782 1.23 27.95 4.99
N LEU A 783 0.87 27.83 6.28
CA LEU A 783 1.38 28.63 7.38
C LEU A 783 1.82 27.69 8.51
N LEU A 784 2.90 28.05 9.19
CA LEU A 784 3.23 27.51 10.52
C LEU A 784 2.88 28.54 11.57
N TYR A 785 2.35 28.07 12.69
CA TYR A 785 1.86 28.93 13.77
C TYR A 785 2.81 28.94 14.97
N ASP A 786 2.79 30.03 15.73
CA ASP A 786 3.47 30.13 17.01
C ASP A 786 2.69 29.31 18.04
N GLU A 787 3.11 28.07 18.25
CA GLU A 787 2.47 27.12 19.16
C GLU A 787 2.52 27.54 20.64
N THR A 788 3.26 28.61 20.97
CA THR A 788 3.28 29.21 22.32
C THR A 788 2.22 30.30 22.50
N TYR A 789 1.50 30.68 21.43
CA TYR A 789 0.51 31.74 21.44
C TYR A 789 -0.86 31.26 21.95
N THR A 790 -1.25 31.72 23.14
CA THR A 790 -2.46 31.26 23.84
C THR A 790 -3.67 32.20 23.77
N SER A 791 -3.50 33.41 23.23
CA SER A 791 -4.58 34.40 23.10
C SER A 791 -5.46 34.16 21.85
N ASN A 792 -6.58 34.88 21.72
CA ASN A 792 -7.43 34.79 20.53
C ASN A 792 -6.64 35.05 19.24
N GLY A 793 -7.02 34.32 18.19
CA GLY A 793 -6.37 34.34 16.88
C GLY A 793 -5.22 33.35 16.72
N LEU A 794 -4.75 33.16 15.49
CA LEU A 794 -3.58 32.34 15.16
C LEU A 794 -2.41 33.23 14.82
N LYS A 795 -1.36 33.22 15.64
CA LYS A 795 -0.14 33.98 15.36
C LYS A 795 0.73 33.21 14.39
N VAL A 796 1.06 33.83 13.27
CA VAL A 796 1.87 33.23 12.20
C VAL A 796 3.34 33.26 12.60
N ASP A 797 4.00 32.10 12.61
CA ASP A 797 5.45 31.98 12.84
C ASP A 797 6.22 31.91 11.52
N GLU A 798 5.63 31.31 10.49
CA GLU A 798 6.18 31.26 9.14
C GLU A 798 5.10 31.22 8.06
N VAL A 799 5.36 31.90 6.94
CA VAL A 799 4.64 31.72 5.67
C VAL A 799 5.44 30.77 4.81
N ILE A 800 4.89 29.59 4.50
CA ILE A 800 5.61 28.56 3.75
C ILE A 800 5.74 29.00 2.29
N ALA A 801 6.97 28.99 1.77
CA ALA A 801 7.26 29.37 0.39
C ALA A 801 6.48 28.52 -0.62
N GLY A 802 5.90 29.17 -1.63
CA GLY A 802 5.01 28.56 -2.62
C GLY A 802 3.56 28.32 -2.13
N GLY A 803 3.28 28.57 -0.85
CA GLY A 803 1.98 28.38 -0.24
C GLY A 803 0.91 29.40 -0.67
N PRO A 804 -0.32 29.24 -0.15
CA PRO A 804 -1.44 30.14 -0.45
C PRO A 804 -1.18 31.62 -0.12
N PHE A 805 -0.47 31.91 0.97
CA PHE A 805 -0.12 33.28 1.38
C PHE A 805 1.24 33.79 0.87
N ASP A 806 2.06 32.94 0.22
CA ASP A 806 3.28 33.38 -0.45
C ASP A 806 2.95 33.91 -1.86
N LYS A 807 2.32 35.09 -1.88
CA LYS A 807 1.89 35.79 -3.10
C LYS A 807 2.36 37.24 -3.07
N ALA A 808 2.65 37.79 -4.24
CA ALA A 808 3.14 39.17 -4.38
C ALA A 808 2.22 40.23 -3.75
N PHE A 809 0.91 40.00 -3.76
CA PHE A 809 -0.09 40.91 -3.19
C PHE A 809 -0.40 40.66 -1.71
N SER A 810 -0.06 39.48 -1.18
CA SER A 810 -0.32 39.12 0.22
C SER A 810 0.59 39.95 1.12
N LYS A 811 0.00 40.52 2.17
CA LYS A 811 0.69 41.32 3.19
C LYS A 811 0.93 40.52 4.47
N LEU A 812 0.35 39.33 4.60
CA LEU A 812 0.53 38.45 5.75
C LEU A 812 2.00 38.02 5.88
N ARG A 813 2.58 38.26 7.05
CA ARG A 813 3.97 37.91 7.40
C ARG A 813 4.05 37.31 8.81
N LYS A 814 5.21 36.75 9.13
CA LYS A 814 5.56 36.32 10.50
C LYS A 814 5.21 37.42 11.52
N GLY A 815 4.58 37.03 12.62
CA GLY A 815 4.16 37.90 13.71
C GLY A 815 2.76 38.48 13.57
N ASN A 816 2.14 38.41 12.38
CA ASN A 816 0.73 38.77 12.21
C ASN A 816 -0.19 37.72 12.85
N ILE A 817 -1.41 38.12 13.17
CA ILE A 817 -2.41 37.32 13.86
C ILE A 817 -3.64 37.21 12.98
N ILE A 818 -4.07 35.98 12.67
CA ILE A 818 -5.36 35.71 12.04
C ILE A 818 -6.43 35.81 13.12
N GLU A 819 -7.25 36.86 13.09
CA GLU A 819 -8.33 37.11 14.06
C GLU A 819 -9.63 36.42 13.65
N ARG A 820 -9.93 36.34 12.34
CA ARG A 820 -11.18 35.73 11.83
C ARG A 820 -10.96 34.91 10.57
N ILE A 821 -11.81 33.90 10.38
CA ILE A 821 -11.89 33.08 9.17
C ILE A 821 -13.37 33.04 8.73
N ASP A 822 -13.65 33.46 7.49
CA ASP A 822 -15.00 33.69 6.95
C ASP A 822 -15.89 34.53 7.86
N GLY A 823 -15.28 35.54 8.47
CA GLY A 823 -15.96 36.43 9.38
C GLY A 823 -16.32 35.81 10.73
N GLU A 824 -15.93 34.57 11.05
CA GLU A 824 -16.02 34.01 12.41
C GLU A 824 -14.73 34.27 13.19
N GLU A 825 -14.84 34.70 14.44
CA GLU A 825 -13.68 34.96 15.30
C GLU A 825 -12.99 33.66 15.74
N VAL A 826 -11.67 33.63 15.60
CA VAL A 826 -10.85 32.52 16.10
C VAL A 826 -10.53 32.78 17.56
N THR A 827 -11.22 32.09 18.47
CA THR A 827 -11.01 32.25 19.91
C THR A 827 -10.20 31.11 20.51
N ALA A 828 -9.73 31.26 21.75
CA ALA A 828 -9.05 30.17 22.46
C ALA A 828 -10.01 29.02 22.87
N GLN A 829 -11.32 29.28 22.87
CA GLN A 829 -12.36 28.32 23.32
C GLN A 829 -12.84 27.36 22.22
N LYS A 830 -12.38 27.53 20.98
CA LYS A 830 -12.74 26.67 19.84
C LYS A 830 -11.46 26.18 19.15
N ASP A 831 -11.43 24.91 18.73
CA ASP A 831 -10.36 24.41 17.88
C ASP A 831 -10.40 25.16 16.54
N TRP A 832 -9.26 25.70 16.11
CA TRP A 832 -9.18 26.48 14.89
C TRP A 832 -9.43 25.65 13.64
N ALA A 833 -9.18 24.34 13.69
CA ALA A 833 -9.34 23.44 12.54
C ALA A 833 -10.78 23.44 12.02
N VAL A 834 -11.77 23.64 12.90
CA VAL A 834 -13.19 23.73 12.54
C VAL A 834 -13.45 24.78 11.46
N PHE A 835 -12.72 25.90 11.48
CA PHE A 835 -12.91 26.97 10.50
C PHE A 835 -12.38 26.63 9.10
N LEU A 836 -11.61 25.55 8.95
CA LEU A 836 -10.98 25.13 7.69
C LEU A 836 -11.42 23.73 7.23
N ASN A 837 -12.21 23.01 8.03
CA ASN A 837 -12.75 21.71 7.63
C ASN A 837 -13.63 21.83 6.38
N ARG A 838 -13.35 20.97 5.40
CA ARG A 838 -14.05 20.88 4.11
C ARG A 838 -13.95 22.14 3.24
N LYS A 839 -12.89 22.95 3.43
CA LYS A 839 -12.65 24.19 2.64
C LYS A 839 -11.54 24.07 1.60
N THR A 840 -10.95 22.90 1.41
CA THR A 840 -9.90 22.66 0.40
C THR A 840 -10.38 23.12 -0.98
N GLY A 841 -9.63 24.03 -1.59
CA GLY A 841 -9.93 24.55 -2.92
C GLY A 841 -11.10 25.56 -3.00
N ASN A 842 -11.73 25.92 -1.87
CA ASN A 842 -12.76 26.96 -1.81
C ASN A 842 -12.15 28.28 -1.32
N ASN A 843 -12.67 29.42 -1.76
CA ASN A 843 -12.18 30.70 -1.25
C ASN A 843 -12.57 30.88 0.22
N VAL A 844 -11.64 31.40 1.01
CA VAL A 844 -11.81 31.72 2.43
C VAL A 844 -11.35 33.16 2.66
N LEU A 845 -12.10 33.92 3.45
CA LEU A 845 -11.73 35.27 3.88
C LEU A 845 -10.98 35.19 5.22
N VAL A 846 -9.78 35.75 5.28
CA VAL A 846 -8.93 35.75 6.48
C VAL A 846 -8.73 37.19 6.93
N SER A 847 -9.21 37.51 8.14
CA SER A 847 -9.01 38.83 8.76
C SER A 847 -7.74 38.80 9.60
N ILE A 848 -6.83 39.72 9.32
CA ILE A 848 -5.46 39.72 9.83
C ILE A 848 -5.21 41.01 10.61
N TYR A 849 -4.54 40.87 11.75
CA TYR A 849 -4.04 41.95 12.58
C TYR A 849 -2.52 41.93 12.61
N ASP A 850 -1.91 43.10 12.44
CA ASP A 850 -0.48 43.30 12.66
C ASP A 850 -0.23 44.02 13.99
N PRO A 851 0.26 43.31 15.03
CA PRO A 851 0.58 43.92 16.31
C PRO A 851 1.64 45.03 16.24
N ALA A 852 2.54 45.01 15.25
CA ALA A 852 3.62 45.99 15.14
C ALA A 852 3.14 47.35 14.62
N THR A 853 2.09 47.37 13.79
CA THR A 853 1.54 48.59 13.18
C THR A 853 0.12 48.92 13.62
N SER A 854 -0.51 48.03 14.40
CA SER A 854 -1.91 48.07 14.80
C SER A 854 -2.91 48.11 13.64
N LYS A 855 -2.48 47.70 12.44
CA LYS A 855 -3.33 47.67 11.24
C LYS A 855 -4.11 46.36 11.16
N ARG A 856 -5.31 46.46 10.58
CA ARG A 856 -6.16 45.32 10.21
C ARG A 856 -6.48 45.35 8.73
N TRP A 857 -6.57 44.18 8.12
CA TRP A 857 -7.03 44.02 6.74
C TRP A 857 -7.54 42.60 6.54
N ASP A 858 -8.27 42.39 5.44
CA ASP A 858 -8.73 41.07 5.03
C ASP A 858 -8.02 40.63 3.76
N GLU A 859 -7.78 39.33 3.63
CA GLU A 859 -7.31 38.69 2.39
C GLU A 859 -8.17 37.48 2.06
N SER A 860 -8.56 37.36 0.79
CA SER A 860 -9.19 36.13 0.30
C SER A 860 -8.11 35.19 -0.24
N VAL A 861 -8.15 33.94 0.19
CA VAL A 861 -7.19 32.91 -0.17
C VAL A 861 -7.92 31.61 -0.50
N LYS A 862 -7.30 30.76 -1.32
CA LYS A 862 -7.78 29.41 -1.61
C LYS A 862 -6.89 28.40 -0.86
N PRO A 863 -7.34 27.83 0.27
CA PRO A 863 -6.59 26.84 1.01
C PRO A 863 -6.31 25.59 0.17
N ILE A 864 -5.23 24.88 0.51
CA ILE A 864 -4.77 23.67 -0.16
C ILE A 864 -5.03 22.43 0.69
N SER A 865 -4.86 21.24 0.11
CA SER A 865 -4.94 19.98 0.85
C SER A 865 -3.71 19.76 1.75
N ASN A 866 -3.84 18.91 2.76
CA ASN A 866 -2.70 18.50 3.60
C ASN A 866 -1.57 17.81 2.81
N GLY A 867 -1.89 17.12 1.71
CA GLY A 867 -0.90 16.51 0.81
C GLY A 867 -0.08 17.56 0.05
N GLU A 868 -0.72 18.64 -0.39
CA GLU A 868 -0.04 19.79 -0.99
C GLU A 868 0.83 20.52 0.03
N GLU A 869 0.34 20.74 1.26
CA GLU A 869 1.15 21.36 2.32
C GLU A 869 2.35 20.48 2.71
N SER A 870 2.17 19.16 2.82
CA SER A 870 3.28 18.21 3.07
C SER A 870 4.36 18.31 1.99
N SER A 871 3.96 18.51 0.73
CA SER A 871 4.90 18.71 -0.38
C SER A 871 5.67 20.03 -0.26
N LEU A 872 5.03 21.10 0.24
CA LEU A 872 5.70 22.37 0.53
C LEU A 872 6.64 22.25 1.73
N MET A 873 6.23 21.54 2.79
CA MET A 873 7.05 21.31 3.98
C MET A 873 8.30 20.49 3.67
N TYR A 874 8.21 19.48 2.80
CA TYR A 874 9.38 18.75 2.31
C TYR A 874 10.35 19.67 1.56
N LYS A 875 9.86 20.47 0.60
CA LYS A 875 10.71 21.43 -0.13
C LYS A 875 11.37 22.45 0.82
N ARG A 876 10.62 22.94 1.80
CA ARG A 876 11.11 23.82 2.87
C ARG A 876 12.26 23.15 3.63
N TRP A 877 12.08 21.91 4.08
CA TRP A 877 13.10 21.16 4.82
C TRP A 877 14.38 20.97 3.99
N VAL A 878 14.28 20.52 2.74
CA VAL A 878 15.45 20.36 1.84
C VAL A 878 16.18 21.69 1.64
N ASN A 879 15.46 22.78 1.44
CA ASN A 879 16.06 24.11 1.30
C ASN A 879 16.80 24.55 2.57
N ASN A 880 16.25 24.27 3.75
CA ASN A 880 16.91 24.57 5.02
C ASN A 880 18.21 23.77 5.18
N MET A 881 18.19 22.47 4.89
CA MET A 881 19.38 21.62 4.95
C MET A 881 20.46 22.11 3.98
N ARG A 882 20.07 22.40 2.74
CA ARG A 882 20.98 22.94 1.71
C ARG A 882 21.61 24.26 2.14
N ASN A 883 20.82 25.20 2.64
CA ASN A 883 21.32 26.49 3.11
C ASN A 883 22.29 26.33 4.30
N MET A 884 22.04 25.36 5.18
CA MET A 884 22.94 25.03 6.27
C MET A 884 24.29 24.50 5.75
N VAL A 885 24.29 23.56 4.79
CA VAL A 885 25.51 23.06 4.14
C VAL A 885 26.29 24.18 3.45
N ASP A 886 25.59 25.04 2.70
CA ASP A 886 26.23 26.18 2.02
C ASP A 886 26.90 27.13 3.03
N LYS A 887 26.20 27.46 4.13
CA LYS A 887 26.73 28.32 5.19
C LYS A 887 27.94 27.70 5.90
N LEU A 888 27.85 26.44 6.29
CA LEU A 888 28.90 25.74 7.05
C LEU A 888 30.15 25.46 6.19
N SER A 889 29.98 25.20 4.90
CA SER A 889 31.08 24.88 3.98
C SER A 889 31.70 26.10 3.28
N GLY A 890 31.13 27.29 3.45
CA GLY A 890 31.48 28.46 2.66
C GLY A 890 31.20 28.24 1.17
N GLY A 891 30.14 27.50 0.84
CA GLY A 891 29.71 27.18 -0.51
C GLY A 891 30.56 26.13 -1.24
N LYS A 892 31.50 25.44 -0.57
CA LYS A 892 32.37 24.43 -1.20
C LYS A 892 31.73 23.04 -1.35
N VAL A 893 30.81 22.69 -0.46
CA VAL A 893 30.16 21.37 -0.44
C VAL A 893 28.73 21.52 -0.97
N GLY A 894 28.33 20.61 -1.85
CA GLY A 894 26.96 20.50 -2.36
C GLY A 894 26.10 19.62 -1.46
N TYR A 895 24.79 19.80 -1.54
CA TYR A 895 23.82 18.98 -0.83
C TYR A 895 22.70 18.55 -1.78
N VAL A 896 22.25 17.32 -1.61
CA VAL A 896 21.07 16.77 -2.26
C VAL A 896 20.40 15.77 -1.32
N HIS A 897 19.08 15.70 -1.34
CA HIS A 897 18.31 14.69 -0.62
C HIS A 897 17.64 13.72 -1.59
N VAL A 898 17.73 12.42 -1.32
CA VAL A 898 17.04 11.37 -2.08
C VAL A 898 15.75 11.02 -1.34
N GLN A 899 14.62 11.59 -1.77
CA GLN A 899 13.33 11.43 -1.07
C GLN A 899 12.83 9.98 -1.04
N GLY A 900 12.86 9.32 -2.18
CA GLY A 900 12.51 7.92 -2.36
C GLY A 900 13.41 7.29 -3.42
N MET A 901 13.52 5.97 -3.44
CA MET A 901 14.31 5.28 -4.46
C MET A 901 13.49 5.10 -5.74
N ASN A 902 13.19 6.20 -6.43
CA ASN A 902 12.40 6.21 -7.66
C ASN A 902 12.90 7.27 -8.67
N ASP A 903 12.44 7.17 -9.92
CA ASP A 903 12.87 8.07 -11.03
C ASP A 903 12.61 9.55 -10.75
N ALA A 904 11.47 9.90 -10.14
CA ALA A 904 11.16 11.30 -9.83
C ALA A 904 12.18 11.92 -8.86
N SER A 905 12.57 11.15 -7.83
CA SER A 905 13.62 11.56 -6.90
C SER A 905 14.97 11.63 -7.60
N TYR A 906 15.31 10.65 -8.45
CA TYR A 906 16.59 10.65 -9.17
C TYR A 906 16.73 11.81 -10.15
N ARG A 907 15.66 12.22 -10.84
CA ARG A 907 15.67 13.42 -11.69
C ARG A 907 16.00 14.68 -10.88
N SER A 908 15.41 14.80 -9.70
CA SER A 908 15.70 15.90 -8.77
C SER A 908 17.17 15.86 -8.32
N VAL A 909 17.67 14.66 -8.00
CA VAL A 909 19.07 14.46 -7.63
C VAL A 909 20.02 14.88 -8.76
N TYR A 910 19.77 14.38 -9.97
CA TYR A 910 20.59 14.64 -11.14
C TYR A 910 20.60 16.14 -11.49
N ASP A 911 19.44 16.79 -11.53
CA ASP A 911 19.31 18.22 -11.82
C ASP A 911 20.07 19.07 -10.79
N GLU A 912 19.91 18.78 -9.50
CA GLU A 912 20.60 19.53 -8.45
C GLU A 912 22.11 19.29 -8.47
N VAL A 913 22.55 18.05 -8.64
CA VAL A 913 23.98 17.69 -8.63
C VAL A 913 24.69 18.24 -9.86
N MET A 914 24.12 18.05 -11.05
CA MET A 914 24.75 18.41 -12.32
C MET A 914 24.50 19.85 -12.75
N GLY A 915 23.50 20.52 -12.15
CA GLY A 915 23.21 21.94 -12.28
C GLY A 915 23.78 22.74 -11.11
N LYS A 916 22.99 22.94 -10.05
CA LYS A 916 23.32 23.84 -8.93
C LYS A 916 24.63 23.50 -8.23
N ASN A 917 24.93 22.21 -8.06
CA ASN A 917 26.11 21.74 -7.33
C ASN A 917 27.32 21.42 -8.25
N ARG A 918 27.25 21.71 -9.55
CA ARG A 918 28.28 21.29 -10.53
C ARG A 918 29.71 21.73 -10.19
N GLU A 919 29.86 22.95 -9.67
CA GLU A 919 31.16 23.54 -9.29
C GLU A 919 31.56 23.25 -7.84
N LYS A 920 30.73 22.51 -7.08
CA LYS A 920 31.06 22.12 -5.70
C LYS A 920 32.21 21.12 -5.72
N GLN A 921 33.03 21.15 -4.67
CA GLN A 921 34.24 20.33 -4.55
C GLN A 921 33.96 18.96 -3.95
N ALA A 922 32.86 18.82 -3.20
CA ALA A 922 32.36 17.57 -2.64
C ALA A 922 30.82 17.60 -2.54
N LEU A 923 30.20 16.45 -2.31
CA LEU A 923 28.74 16.28 -2.26
C LEU A 923 28.29 15.49 -1.03
N ILE A 924 27.29 15.99 -0.32
CA ILE A 924 26.53 15.23 0.68
C ILE A 924 25.27 14.69 0.02
N VAL A 925 25.12 13.36 0.00
CA VAL A 925 23.91 12.67 -0.47
C VAL A 925 23.13 12.22 0.76
N ASP A 926 22.08 12.97 1.10
CA ASP A 926 21.24 12.69 2.27
C ASP A 926 20.12 11.72 1.89
N THR A 927 20.08 10.58 2.55
CA THR A 927 19.04 9.56 2.36
C THR A 927 18.18 9.38 3.60
N ARG A 928 18.36 10.18 4.67
CA ARG A 928 17.60 10.03 5.92
C ARG A 928 16.10 10.04 5.64
N PHE A 929 15.37 9.09 6.25
CA PHE A 929 13.91 8.93 6.10
C PHE A 929 13.43 8.53 4.70
N ASN A 930 14.31 8.06 3.82
CA ASN A 930 13.91 7.43 2.57
C ASN A 930 13.35 6.02 2.83
N GLY A 931 12.10 5.79 2.42
CA GLY A 931 11.37 4.53 2.62
C GLY A 931 11.69 3.42 1.61
N GLY A 932 12.59 3.66 0.65
CA GLY A 932 13.02 2.69 -0.36
C GLY A 932 12.35 2.83 -1.72
N GLY A 933 12.33 1.74 -2.49
CA GLY A 933 11.99 1.69 -3.92
C GLY A 933 12.98 0.82 -4.71
N TRP A 934 13.47 1.28 -5.86
CA TRP A 934 14.46 0.59 -6.68
C TRP A 934 15.35 1.58 -7.47
N LEU A 935 16.37 2.13 -6.82
CA LEU A 935 17.27 3.16 -7.39
C LEU A 935 18.76 2.94 -7.05
N HIS A 936 19.09 2.00 -6.17
CA HIS A 936 20.47 1.77 -5.72
C HIS A 936 21.49 1.65 -6.88
N ASP A 937 21.14 0.95 -7.97
CA ASP A 937 22.02 0.75 -9.13
C ASP A 937 22.32 2.07 -9.86
N ASP A 938 21.30 2.90 -10.09
CA ASP A 938 21.45 4.20 -10.76
C ASP A 938 22.32 5.15 -9.90
N LEU A 939 22.07 5.22 -8.59
CA LEU A 939 22.86 6.05 -7.68
C LEU A 939 24.31 5.56 -7.54
N TYR A 940 24.51 4.25 -7.44
CA TYR A 940 25.85 3.64 -7.41
C TYR A 940 26.64 4.02 -8.66
N ASN A 941 26.06 3.84 -9.84
CA ASN A 941 26.70 4.19 -11.10
C ASN A 941 26.96 5.70 -11.23
N PHE A 942 26.04 6.53 -10.75
CA PHE A 942 26.16 7.99 -10.79
C PHE A 942 27.27 8.52 -9.89
N LEU A 943 27.38 8.01 -8.67
CA LEU A 943 28.36 8.48 -7.67
C LEU A 943 29.72 7.80 -7.80
N GLY A 944 29.80 6.63 -8.44
CA GLY A 944 31.05 5.92 -8.73
C GLY A 944 31.84 6.47 -9.93
N GLY A 945 31.49 7.65 -10.46
CA GLY A 945 32.15 8.24 -11.61
C GLY A 945 33.64 8.52 -11.37
N LYS A 946 34.48 8.24 -12.37
CA LYS A 946 35.91 8.55 -12.35
C LYS A 946 36.29 9.32 -13.60
N ALA A 947 36.89 10.49 -13.44
CA ALA A 947 37.34 11.28 -14.58
C ALA A 947 38.45 10.54 -15.34
N TYR A 948 38.30 10.38 -16.67
CA TYR A 948 39.26 9.65 -17.51
C TYR A 948 39.73 10.43 -18.75
N MET A 949 39.16 11.61 -19.02
CA MET A 949 39.55 12.47 -20.14
C MET A 949 39.19 13.93 -19.87
N ASN A 950 39.90 14.88 -20.50
CA ASN A 950 39.56 16.31 -20.52
C ASN A 950 39.36 16.81 -21.97
N PHE A 951 38.57 17.86 -22.14
CA PHE A 951 38.33 18.49 -23.44
C PHE A 951 39.17 19.74 -23.65
N ALA A 952 39.73 19.91 -24.85
CA ALA A 952 40.55 21.08 -25.23
C ALA A 952 40.16 21.67 -26.61
N PRO A 953 38.94 22.23 -26.78
CA PRO A 953 38.57 22.93 -28.01
C PRO A 953 39.59 24.03 -28.34
N GLN A 954 40.11 24.04 -29.58
CA GLN A 954 41.11 25.01 -30.05
C GLN A 954 42.38 25.08 -29.18
N GLY A 955 42.75 23.96 -28.53
CA GLY A 955 43.91 23.89 -27.64
C GLY A 955 43.64 24.44 -26.22
N GLN A 956 42.46 24.98 -25.95
CA GLN A 956 42.08 25.50 -24.64
C GLN A 956 41.48 24.40 -23.76
N ARG A 957 42.26 23.86 -22.82
CA ARG A 957 41.76 22.88 -21.85
C ARG A 957 40.62 23.49 -21.03
N THR A 958 39.44 22.88 -21.14
CA THR A 958 38.23 23.26 -20.41
C THR A 958 38.19 22.60 -19.03
N LYS A 959 37.27 23.06 -18.18
CA LYS A 959 36.88 22.35 -16.95
C LYS A 959 36.07 21.07 -17.22
N ALA A 960 35.70 20.78 -18.47
CA ALA A 960 34.92 19.59 -18.80
C ALA A 960 35.80 18.34 -18.81
N TYR A 961 35.20 17.24 -18.36
CA TYR A 961 35.83 15.93 -18.28
C TYR A 961 34.81 14.84 -18.64
N GLU A 962 35.30 13.67 -19.02
CA GLU A 962 34.48 12.47 -19.10
C GLU A 962 34.65 11.58 -17.87
N PRO A 963 33.59 10.96 -17.33
CA PRO A 963 32.20 11.02 -17.82
C PRO A 963 31.49 12.33 -17.47
N GLN A 964 30.81 12.96 -18.44
CA GLN A 964 30.06 14.22 -18.21
C GLN A 964 28.77 14.04 -17.39
N THR A 965 28.27 12.82 -17.26
CA THR A 965 26.95 12.49 -16.68
C THR A 965 27.03 11.89 -15.29
N ARG A 966 28.22 11.80 -14.69
CA ARG A 966 28.43 11.20 -13.36
C ARG A 966 29.16 12.16 -12.44
N TRP A 967 28.93 12.02 -11.15
CA TRP A 967 29.71 12.72 -10.13
C TRP A 967 31.10 12.08 -10.03
N THR A 968 32.15 12.89 -9.99
CA THR A 968 33.56 12.41 -10.02
C THR A 968 34.43 12.97 -8.90
N ARG A 969 33.83 13.64 -7.93
CA ARG A 969 34.53 14.25 -6.78
C ARG A 969 34.14 13.52 -5.50
N PRO A 970 34.79 13.79 -4.35
CA PRO A 970 34.41 13.15 -3.10
C PRO A 970 32.91 13.33 -2.79
N SER A 971 32.32 12.28 -2.21
CA SER A 971 30.97 12.32 -1.67
C SER A 971 30.90 11.56 -0.35
N CYS A 972 29.86 11.82 0.43
CA CYS A 972 29.44 10.97 1.53
C CYS A 972 27.93 10.77 1.50
N VAL A 973 27.48 9.71 2.18
CA VAL A 973 26.05 9.42 2.36
C VAL A 973 25.67 9.72 3.80
N LEU A 974 24.67 10.57 3.98
CA LEU A 974 24.06 10.85 5.27
C LEU A 974 22.83 9.96 5.44
N MET A 975 22.81 9.11 6.46
CA MET A 975 21.79 8.08 6.68
C MET A 975 21.31 8.03 8.14
N GLY A 976 20.20 7.34 8.41
CA GLY A 976 19.69 7.21 9.77
C GLY A 976 18.69 6.08 9.94
N GLU A 977 18.18 5.94 11.16
CA GLU A 977 17.32 4.84 11.60
C GLU A 977 16.00 4.76 10.81
N GLY A 978 15.59 5.89 10.20
CA GLY A 978 14.40 5.97 9.35
C GLY A 978 14.58 5.48 7.91
N ASN A 979 15.78 5.08 7.50
CA ASN A 979 16.02 4.47 6.19
C ASN A 979 15.42 3.05 6.13
N TYR A 980 14.80 2.70 5.00
CA TYR A 980 14.12 1.40 4.84
C TYR A 980 14.27 0.85 3.41
N SER A 981 14.18 -0.47 3.26
CA SER A 981 14.22 -1.20 1.99
C SER A 981 15.46 -0.87 1.14
N ASP A 982 15.29 -0.43 -0.11
CA ASP A 982 16.38 -0.02 -1.00
C ASP A 982 17.26 1.11 -0.45
N ALA A 983 16.76 1.86 0.54
CA ALA A 983 17.54 2.85 1.28
C ALA A 983 18.46 2.25 2.37
N HIS A 984 18.40 0.93 2.59
CA HIS A 984 19.45 0.12 3.24
C HIS A 984 20.43 -0.44 2.20
N ILE A 985 19.92 -0.94 1.07
CA ILE A 985 20.72 -1.54 -0.01
C ILE A 985 21.72 -0.52 -0.58
N PHE A 986 21.28 0.69 -0.92
CA PHE A 986 22.15 1.71 -1.52
C PHE A 986 23.35 2.09 -0.62
N PRO A 987 23.17 2.50 0.66
CA PRO A 987 24.30 2.76 1.54
C PRO A 987 25.19 1.53 1.78
N PHE A 988 24.60 0.33 1.83
CA PHE A 988 25.35 -0.93 1.96
C PHE A 988 26.32 -1.12 0.79
N ILE A 989 25.85 -1.02 -0.46
CA ILE A 989 26.70 -1.17 -1.65
C ILE A 989 27.73 -0.04 -1.77
N TYR A 990 27.35 1.18 -1.37
CA TYR A 990 28.24 2.34 -1.38
C TYR A 990 29.45 2.15 -0.46
N LYS A 991 29.22 1.57 0.73
CA LYS A 991 30.27 1.20 1.69
C LYS A 991 31.06 -0.03 1.26
N GLN A 992 30.39 -1.07 0.79
CA GLN A 992 31.04 -2.31 0.32
C GLN A 992 32.09 -2.03 -0.77
N ASP A 993 31.83 -1.05 -1.64
CA ASP A 993 32.72 -0.68 -2.76
C ASP A 993 33.60 0.53 -2.46
N ASN A 994 33.59 1.02 -1.22
CA ASN A 994 34.42 2.12 -0.72
C ASN A 994 34.31 3.39 -1.59
N LEU A 995 33.08 3.78 -1.94
CA LEU A 995 32.83 5.00 -2.72
C LEU A 995 32.98 6.29 -1.89
N GLY A 996 32.81 6.19 -0.58
CA GLY A 996 32.94 7.28 0.39
C GLY A 996 32.46 6.84 1.77
N LYS A 997 32.34 7.79 2.71
CA LYS A 997 31.93 7.50 4.10
C LYS A 997 30.42 7.55 4.29
N LEU A 998 29.92 6.69 5.16
CA LEU A 998 28.57 6.75 5.72
C LEU A 998 28.57 7.54 7.04
N ILE A 999 27.65 8.48 7.20
CA ILE A 999 27.59 9.39 8.37
C ILE A 999 26.14 9.42 8.89
N GLY A 1000 25.97 9.48 10.21
CA GLY A 1000 24.66 9.60 10.85
C GLY A 1000 24.38 8.47 11.81
N MET A 1001 23.24 7.79 11.69
CA MET A 1001 22.85 6.68 12.57
C MET A 1001 22.68 5.36 11.79
N PRO A 1002 22.70 4.19 12.47
CA PRO A 1002 22.59 2.90 11.80
C PRO A 1002 21.27 2.74 11.06
N VAL A 1003 21.30 1.97 9.96
CA VAL A 1003 20.12 1.63 9.16
C VAL A 1003 19.72 0.18 9.46
N ALA A 1004 18.43 -0.07 9.70
CA ALA A 1004 17.91 -1.42 9.90
C ALA A 1004 18.17 -2.30 8.68
N GLY A 1005 18.44 -3.58 8.89
CA GLY A 1005 18.66 -4.54 7.81
C GLY A 1005 17.37 -4.92 7.12
N THR A 1006 16.98 -4.19 6.08
CA THR A 1006 15.66 -4.36 5.43
C THR A 1006 15.78 -4.66 3.93
N GLY A 1007 16.86 -5.32 3.51
CA GLY A 1007 17.19 -5.55 2.09
C GLY A 1007 16.37 -6.66 1.42
N THR A 1008 15.05 -6.51 1.33
CA THR A 1008 14.14 -7.45 0.65
C THR A 1008 13.23 -6.75 -0.35
N ALA A 1009 12.80 -7.46 -1.39
CA ALA A 1009 11.69 -7.04 -2.26
C ALA A 1009 10.39 -7.70 -1.83
N VAL A 1010 9.31 -6.92 -1.81
CA VAL A 1010 8.02 -7.27 -1.18
C VAL A 1010 6.88 -7.28 -2.18
N TRP A 1011 5.97 -8.23 -2.01
CA TRP A 1011 4.65 -8.17 -2.61
C TRP A 1011 3.62 -7.67 -1.59
N TRP A 1012 3.00 -6.52 -1.87
CA TRP A 1012 1.85 -5.99 -1.13
C TRP A 1012 0.57 -6.34 -1.89
N GLU A 1013 -0.21 -7.28 -1.36
CA GLU A 1013 -1.42 -7.78 -2.02
C GLU A 1013 -2.68 -7.11 -1.47
N ARG A 1014 -3.44 -6.48 -2.37
CA ARG A 1014 -4.76 -5.94 -2.06
C ARG A 1014 -5.81 -7.05 -2.10
N GLN A 1015 -6.62 -7.12 -1.06
CA GLN A 1015 -7.55 -8.22 -0.82
C GLN A 1015 -8.90 -8.02 -1.52
N ILE A 1016 -9.75 -9.05 -1.47
CA ILE A 1016 -11.12 -8.98 -2.03
C ILE A 1016 -11.92 -7.81 -1.43
N ASP A 1017 -11.74 -7.53 -0.14
CA ASP A 1017 -12.02 -6.20 0.40
C ASP A 1017 -10.88 -5.24 0.03
N GLN A 1018 -11.14 -4.37 -0.94
CA GLN A 1018 -10.17 -3.43 -1.49
C GLN A 1018 -9.64 -2.40 -0.47
N SER A 1019 -10.23 -2.30 0.73
CA SER A 1019 -9.71 -1.48 1.82
C SER A 1019 -8.56 -2.13 2.61
N LEU A 1020 -8.32 -3.43 2.41
CA LEU A 1020 -7.30 -4.22 3.10
C LEU A 1020 -6.14 -4.59 2.18
N VAL A 1021 -4.94 -4.57 2.74
CA VAL A 1021 -3.70 -5.00 2.08
C VAL A 1021 -2.83 -5.75 3.10
N PHE A 1022 -2.13 -6.81 2.70
CA PHE A 1022 -1.02 -7.37 3.50
C PHE A 1022 0.28 -7.43 2.69
N GLY A 1023 1.43 -7.53 3.35
CA GLY A 1023 2.75 -7.58 2.73
C GLY A 1023 3.57 -8.80 3.15
N ILE A 1024 4.30 -9.38 2.19
CA ILE A 1024 5.26 -10.48 2.42
C ILE A 1024 6.55 -10.23 1.61
N PRO A 1025 7.75 -10.33 2.22
CA PRO A 1025 9.01 -10.27 1.50
C PRO A 1025 9.26 -11.58 0.74
N MET A 1026 9.38 -11.48 -0.59
CA MET A 1026 9.54 -12.64 -1.49
C MET A 1026 10.97 -12.84 -1.96
N VAL A 1027 11.74 -11.76 -2.06
CA VAL A 1027 13.11 -11.81 -2.61
C VAL A 1027 14.07 -11.20 -1.61
N ALA A 1028 15.02 -12.00 -1.13
CA ALA A 1028 16.14 -11.48 -0.36
C ALA A 1028 17.27 -11.00 -1.26
N THR A 1029 17.93 -9.92 -0.85
CA THR A 1029 19.15 -9.44 -1.50
C THR A 1029 20.39 -9.92 -0.75
N PHE A 1030 21.47 -10.15 -1.48
CA PHE A 1030 22.75 -10.64 -0.97
C PHE A 1030 23.87 -9.71 -1.42
N GLY A 1031 24.85 -9.47 -0.53
CA GLY A 1031 26.07 -8.73 -0.87
C GLY A 1031 27.06 -9.54 -1.71
N LYS A 1032 28.22 -8.96 -2.04
CA LYS A 1032 29.24 -9.60 -2.91
C LYS A 1032 29.78 -10.93 -2.40
N THR A 1033 29.80 -11.17 -1.08
CA THR A 1033 30.29 -12.44 -0.52
C THR A 1033 29.23 -13.54 -0.58
N GLY A 1034 27.94 -13.17 -0.63
CA GLY A 1034 26.83 -14.10 -0.80
C GLY A 1034 26.48 -14.97 0.41
N ASP A 1035 27.11 -14.75 1.57
CA ASP A 1035 26.99 -15.68 2.71
C ASP A 1035 25.65 -15.58 3.46
N HIS A 1036 25.04 -14.39 3.50
CA HIS A 1036 23.79 -14.11 4.23
C HIS A 1036 22.93 -13.06 3.52
N PRO A 1037 21.59 -13.14 3.67
CA PRO A 1037 20.69 -12.10 3.17
C PRO A 1037 20.93 -10.78 3.94
N LEU A 1038 20.65 -9.65 3.28
CA LEU A 1038 20.74 -8.32 3.87
C LEU A 1038 19.60 -8.01 4.87
N GLU A 1039 18.58 -8.86 4.93
CA GLU A 1039 17.52 -8.82 5.95
C GLU A 1039 18.09 -9.09 7.35
N ASN A 1040 17.65 -8.30 8.34
CA ASN A 1040 18.16 -8.30 9.72
C ASN A 1040 19.67 -8.00 9.86
N MET A 1041 20.35 -7.56 8.79
CA MET A 1041 21.74 -7.11 8.83
C MET A 1041 21.84 -5.58 8.95
N GLN A 1042 21.86 -5.08 10.19
CA GLN A 1042 22.03 -3.65 10.46
C GLN A 1042 23.31 -3.10 9.82
N LEU A 1043 23.20 -1.93 9.19
CA LEU A 1043 24.31 -1.22 8.59
C LEU A 1043 24.79 -0.08 9.49
N GLU A 1044 26.02 -0.20 9.99
CA GLU A 1044 26.66 0.84 10.81
C GLU A 1044 27.28 1.97 9.95
N PRO A 1045 27.11 3.25 10.34
CA PRO A 1045 27.85 4.37 9.75
C PRO A 1045 29.34 4.29 10.10
N ASP A 1046 30.18 4.90 9.27
CA ASP A 1046 31.60 5.08 9.57
C ASP A 1046 31.81 6.18 10.61
N ILE A 1047 30.91 7.18 10.64
CA ILE A 1047 30.87 8.24 11.63
C ILE A 1047 29.47 8.30 12.25
N ARG A 1048 29.33 7.71 13.45
CA ARG A 1048 28.07 7.70 14.19
C ARG A 1048 27.82 9.04 14.89
N VAL A 1049 26.71 9.70 14.55
CA VAL A 1049 26.28 10.98 15.12
C VAL A 1049 24.76 10.97 15.31
N PRO A 1050 24.23 11.08 16.54
CA PRO A 1050 22.80 11.17 16.77
C PRO A 1050 22.26 12.60 16.51
N LEU A 1051 20.99 12.69 16.15
CA LEU A 1051 20.26 13.97 16.12
C LEU A 1051 19.56 14.17 17.47
N ARG A 1052 20.14 15.00 18.35
CA ARG A 1052 19.56 15.32 19.66
C ARG A 1052 18.29 16.16 19.51
N TYR A 1053 17.26 15.87 20.32
CA TYR A 1053 15.97 16.55 20.25
C TYR A 1053 16.08 18.07 20.47
N GLU A 1054 16.86 18.51 21.47
CA GLU A 1054 17.03 19.92 21.80
C GLU A 1054 17.67 20.70 20.66
N ASP A 1055 18.65 20.09 19.98
CA ASP A 1055 19.29 20.67 18.80
C ASP A 1055 18.32 20.71 17.62
N ALA A 1056 17.62 19.60 17.36
CA ALA A 1056 16.69 19.50 16.26
C ALA A 1056 15.60 20.57 16.31
N PHE A 1057 15.05 20.85 17.50
CA PHE A 1057 13.99 21.85 17.68
C PHE A 1057 14.49 23.30 17.77
N SER A 1058 15.79 23.50 17.93
CA SER A 1058 16.42 24.82 17.94
C SER A 1058 17.08 25.19 16.60
N GLY A 1059 16.91 24.36 15.56
CA GLY A 1059 17.40 24.64 14.21
C GLY A 1059 18.79 24.08 13.91
N LYS A 1060 19.31 23.18 14.74
CA LYS A 1060 20.65 22.61 14.61
C LYS A 1060 20.62 21.13 14.20
N ASP A 1061 21.37 20.78 13.16
CA ASP A 1061 21.53 19.40 12.68
C ASP A 1061 22.98 18.92 12.85
N ASN A 1062 23.25 18.17 13.92
CA ASN A 1062 24.60 17.67 14.21
C ASN A 1062 25.10 16.65 13.17
N GLN A 1063 24.20 15.89 12.55
CA GLN A 1063 24.56 14.89 11.55
C GLN A 1063 25.07 15.59 10.28
N LEU A 1064 24.36 16.64 9.87
CA LEU A 1064 24.73 17.45 8.72
C LEU A 1064 26.02 18.24 8.97
N GLU A 1065 26.20 18.81 10.18
CA GLU A 1065 27.45 19.47 10.59
C GLU A 1065 28.66 18.53 10.49
N ALA A 1066 28.50 17.27 10.94
CA ALA A 1066 29.54 16.26 10.84
C ALA A 1066 29.84 15.89 9.38
N ALA A 1067 28.81 15.76 8.54
CA ALA A 1067 28.98 15.49 7.11
C ALA A 1067 29.71 16.62 6.38
N VAL A 1068 29.39 17.89 6.67
CA VAL A 1068 30.12 19.04 6.12
C VAL A 1068 31.57 19.04 6.59
N THR A 1069 31.79 18.81 7.88
CA THR A 1069 33.14 18.75 8.46
C THR A 1069 33.98 17.68 7.76
N GLU A 1070 33.40 16.53 7.47
CA GLU A 1070 34.09 15.44 6.78
C GLU A 1070 34.39 15.77 5.32
N MET A 1071 33.44 16.30 4.57
CA MET A 1071 33.66 16.71 3.18
C MET A 1071 34.68 17.84 3.05
N LEU A 1072 34.76 18.75 4.03
CA LEU A 1072 35.81 19.77 4.07
C LEU A 1072 37.20 19.21 4.36
N LYS A 1073 37.33 18.00 4.92
CA LYS A 1073 38.63 17.31 5.06
C LYS A 1073 39.05 16.65 3.76
N GLU A 1074 38.12 16.00 3.07
CA GLU A 1074 38.39 15.26 1.81
C GLU A 1074 38.79 16.17 0.63
N ILE A 1075 38.49 17.47 0.69
CA ILE A 1075 38.85 18.46 -0.36
C ILE A 1075 40.13 19.26 -0.05
N LYS A 1076 40.80 19.00 1.08
CA LYS A 1076 42.10 19.59 1.43
C LYS A 1076 43.23 18.71 0.93
#